data_AF-A0A923J072-F1
#
_entry.id   AF-A0A923J072-F1
#
_cell.length_a   1.000
_cell.length_b   1.000
_cell.length_c   1.000
_cell.angle_alpha   90.00
_cell.angle_beta   90.00
_cell.angle_gamma   90.00
#
_symmetry.space_group_name_H-M   'P 1'
#
loop_
_entity.id
_entity.type
_entity.pdbx_description
1 polymer ?
#
loop_
_entity_poly.entity_id
_entity_poly.type
_entity_poly.pdbx_seq_one_letter_code
_entity_poly.pdbx_strand_id
1 'polypeptide(L)'
;MRNAFFAYETKRILKSRFTQIIIFLASFFPLIGALLSTYITEDISKLILGINSSTLLSQTILFPAKAGAVLSTFAFTALTVFEFDKILRFRVNYIIEPISSSIKINLTKITGLMCAGLISTVGSMIIMIPHYIFNMGSLTNFRYFLLSYSIIIFGSIVLAILMTAGFYLIFRNVNITCIIMLLAVLFSFLTGNINYQYMWVQTGASGLSENFGSGNILFAMLWNRLFGLSVAMSVFLFGMLCHRCYEKGLFKSLLKNCRKYKMLPICFLASLFGVFFVFQNEPIFKSISLTDVASMLISGKKDTTVNANIIGTSNIFVDLKIEKDKNYAAGAYFQELQNGTDKPQNIYFELAEGYHINEIKLDNVDINYTQVSSKILNNAKRGNVFETSIPKNTKAKLSIRYSGTPKAISLNKDFSEGISKNYVSLGHAMDIAPVVCVEQNNRIIKGKIKIDSKFTVITQGDKNHKIFEQDGFTTWSFSCDKLSELSLTAGAYGIFERNVSGTNVEFFYPLAARKEFESRGSDTLDIFSFFSEKFGPLGRDNLKVVVTSGVNGGTGIQAGNISCISEDCLKKKSNVDSSQASSSDTFALMTHEIAHQWWGGGIDASNENSHNQIDKNHDEWSNEAFAEFSTYLFFKNKFGKDYAENLLLKKWKEGANELNRNFYQRNPEYMNKLPMIPKYSVSLFLRGSKIYALGPLTVYNVYKQIGEDNYFNSIKVIYKEYYDKKDKKLSFSEFLNITGAKRR
;
A
#
# COMPACT_ATOMS: atom_id res chain seq x y z
N MET A 1 32.97 16.77 39.60
CA MET A 1 33.12 15.34 39.22
C MET A 1 31.96 14.71 38.44
N ARG A 2 30.70 15.16 38.61
CA ARG A 2 29.51 14.43 38.11
C ARG A 2 29.35 14.38 36.56
N ASN A 3 29.75 15.44 35.85
CA ASN A 3 29.71 15.56 34.37
C ASN A 3 30.96 15.01 33.67
N ALA A 4 32.09 14.93 34.39
CA ALA A 4 33.36 14.46 33.82
C ALA A 4 33.28 12.99 33.39
N PHE A 5 32.75 12.10 34.25
CA PHE A 5 32.63 10.67 33.94
C PHE A 5 31.85 10.40 32.65
N PHE A 6 30.75 11.13 32.44
CA PHE A 6 29.94 11.01 31.24
C PHE A 6 30.74 11.39 29.99
N ALA A 7 31.38 12.55 29.99
CA ALA A 7 32.19 13.02 28.87
C ALA A 7 33.37 12.08 28.58
N TYR A 8 34.05 11.57 29.61
CA TYR A 8 35.18 10.65 29.45
C TYR A 8 34.76 9.29 28.89
N GLU A 9 33.66 8.71 29.36
CA GLU A 9 33.20 7.40 28.91
C GLU A 9 32.63 7.45 27.48
N THR A 10 31.88 8.51 27.14
CA THR A 10 31.44 8.75 25.75
C THR A 10 32.65 8.92 24.83
N LYS A 11 33.65 9.73 25.24
CA LYS A 11 34.90 9.90 24.48
C LYS A 11 35.67 8.59 24.35
N ARG A 12 35.68 7.74 25.38
CA ARG A 12 36.31 6.40 25.34
C ARG A 12 35.65 5.51 24.29
N ILE A 13 34.32 5.45 24.28
CA ILE A 13 33.57 4.64 23.30
C ILE A 13 33.91 5.12 21.89
N LEU A 14 33.81 6.42 21.63
CA LEU A 14 34.11 6.98 20.30
C LEU A 14 35.57 6.81 19.84
N LYS A 15 36.52 6.70 20.78
CA LYS A 15 37.95 6.45 20.49
C LYS A 15 38.31 4.97 20.36
N SER A 16 37.40 4.06 20.66
CA SER A 16 37.63 2.62 20.51
C SER A 16 37.81 2.26 19.04
N ARG A 17 38.88 1.52 18.69
CA ARG A 17 39.13 1.06 17.31
C ARG A 17 37.94 0.31 16.72
N PHE A 18 37.30 -0.54 17.53
CA PHE A 18 36.14 -1.30 17.08
C PHE A 18 34.95 -0.38 16.78
N THR A 19 34.68 0.61 17.63
CA THR A 19 33.63 1.61 17.38
C THR A 19 33.91 2.42 16.12
N GLN A 20 35.17 2.82 15.88
CA GLN A 20 35.56 3.56 14.68
C GLN A 20 35.37 2.74 13.39
N ILE A 21 35.70 1.45 13.43
CA ILE A 21 35.44 0.52 12.31
C ILE A 21 33.94 0.41 12.05
N ILE A 22 33.12 0.26 13.09
CA ILE A 22 31.66 0.19 12.94
C ILE A 22 31.09 1.50 12.40
N ILE A 23 31.59 2.66 12.85
CA ILE A 23 31.18 3.97 12.31
C ILE A 23 31.50 4.06 10.82
N PHE A 24 32.72 3.69 10.44
CA PHE A 24 33.15 3.69 9.05
C PHE A 24 32.28 2.76 8.18
N LEU A 25 32.13 1.49 8.56
CA LEU A 25 31.30 0.53 7.83
C LEU A 25 29.84 0.98 7.71
N ALA A 26 29.25 1.42 8.83
CA ALA A 26 27.86 1.90 8.85
C ALA A 26 27.65 3.10 7.93
N SER A 27 28.65 3.97 7.80
CA SER A 27 28.60 5.11 6.88
C SER A 27 28.48 4.65 5.41
N PHE A 28 29.13 3.54 5.02
CA PHE A 28 29.14 3.03 3.64
C PHE A 28 28.01 2.04 3.30
N PHE A 29 27.29 1.48 4.28
CA PHE A 29 26.25 0.48 4.00
C PHE A 29 25.15 0.92 3.03
N PRO A 30 24.63 2.16 3.06
CA PRO A 30 23.65 2.60 2.07
C PRO A 30 24.20 2.58 0.64
N LEU A 31 25.48 2.93 0.45
CA LEU A 31 26.13 2.89 -0.85
C LEU A 31 26.25 1.45 -1.38
N ILE A 32 26.62 0.51 -0.50
CA ILE A 32 26.64 -0.92 -0.84
C ILE A 32 25.24 -1.38 -1.25
N GLY A 33 24.20 -0.97 -0.50
CA GLY A 33 22.81 -1.23 -0.87
C GLY A 33 22.45 -0.68 -2.25
N ALA A 34 22.82 0.57 -2.53
CA ALA A 34 22.58 1.21 -3.83
C ALA A 34 23.25 0.44 -4.98
N LEU A 35 24.50 0.00 -4.81
CA LEU A 35 25.24 -0.77 -5.82
C LEU A 35 24.65 -2.17 -6.04
N LEU A 36 24.07 -2.78 -5.00
CA LEU A 36 23.42 -4.10 -5.11
C LEU A 36 22.00 -4.02 -5.67
N SER A 37 21.39 -2.84 -5.73
CA SER A 37 20.01 -2.66 -6.19
C SER A 37 19.76 -3.22 -7.59
N THR A 38 20.75 -3.14 -8.49
CA THR A 38 20.67 -3.66 -9.86
C THR A 38 20.59 -5.18 -9.95
N TYR A 39 20.98 -5.89 -8.89
CA TYR A 39 20.97 -7.36 -8.83
C TYR A 39 19.81 -7.92 -8.01
N ILE A 40 19.06 -7.06 -7.32
CA ILE A 40 17.94 -7.45 -6.47
C ILE A 40 16.65 -7.31 -7.29
N THR A 41 15.93 -8.42 -7.47
CA THR A 41 14.65 -8.40 -8.17
C THR A 41 13.59 -7.64 -7.38
N GLU A 42 12.58 -7.11 -8.06
CA GLU A 42 11.48 -6.37 -7.42
C GLU A 42 10.77 -7.20 -6.35
N ASP A 43 10.58 -8.50 -6.58
CA ASP A 43 9.98 -9.43 -5.60
C ASP A 43 10.80 -9.54 -4.31
N ILE A 44 12.13 -9.62 -4.43
CA ILE A 44 13.03 -9.69 -3.28
C ILE A 44 13.04 -8.35 -2.55
N SER A 45 13.05 -7.23 -3.28
CA SER A 45 12.97 -5.88 -2.71
C SER A 45 11.67 -5.69 -1.92
N LYS A 46 10.54 -6.12 -2.49
CA LYS A 46 9.23 -6.09 -1.83
C LYS A 46 9.20 -6.97 -0.59
N LEU A 47 9.75 -8.18 -0.66
CA LEU A 47 9.76 -9.12 0.47
C LEU A 47 10.66 -8.66 1.63
N ILE A 48 11.88 -8.22 1.33
CA ILE A 48 12.91 -7.93 2.35
C ILE A 48 12.85 -6.48 2.82
N LEU A 49 12.64 -5.55 1.90
CA LEU A 49 12.65 -4.11 2.20
C LEU A 49 11.25 -3.52 2.26
N GLY A 50 10.21 -4.21 1.77
CA GLY A 50 8.85 -3.66 1.73
C GLY A 50 8.77 -2.42 0.84
N ILE A 51 9.48 -2.41 -0.28
CA ILE A 51 9.41 -1.34 -1.30
C ILE A 51 8.60 -1.88 -2.47
N ASN A 52 7.47 -1.24 -2.74
CA ASN A 52 6.58 -1.56 -3.87
C ASN A 52 6.79 -0.62 -5.05
N SER A 53 7.44 0.51 -4.81
CA SER A 53 7.57 1.62 -5.76
C SER A 53 8.88 1.58 -6.54
N SER A 54 8.77 1.73 -7.86
CA SER A 54 9.90 1.85 -8.77
C SER A 54 10.25 3.30 -9.10
N THR A 55 9.70 4.27 -8.34
CA THR A 55 10.01 5.68 -8.53
C THR A 55 11.51 5.93 -8.38
N LEU A 56 12.08 6.85 -9.19
CA LEU A 56 13.49 7.24 -9.06
C LEU A 56 13.80 7.69 -7.62
N LEU A 57 12.85 8.38 -6.97
CA LEU A 57 12.96 8.80 -5.57
C LEU A 57 13.04 7.61 -4.60
N SER A 58 12.21 6.58 -4.79
CA SER A 58 12.28 5.34 -4.00
C SER A 58 13.61 4.62 -4.21
N GLN A 59 14.04 4.48 -5.46
CA GLN A 59 15.26 3.74 -5.80
C GLN A 59 16.54 4.45 -5.33
N THR A 60 16.57 5.78 -5.38
CA THR A 60 17.76 6.57 -4.99
C THR A 60 17.83 6.85 -3.49
N ILE A 61 16.69 7.01 -2.81
CA ILE A 61 16.66 7.35 -1.37
C ILE A 61 16.27 6.14 -0.53
N LEU A 62 15.07 5.62 -0.78
CA LEU A 62 14.39 4.72 0.15
C LEU A 62 15.08 3.36 0.18
N PHE A 63 15.45 2.82 -0.99
CA PHE A 63 16.14 1.54 -1.10
C PHE A 63 17.50 1.55 -0.38
N PRO A 64 18.43 2.49 -0.67
CA PRO A 64 19.69 2.59 0.07
C PRO A 64 19.50 2.81 1.57
N ALA A 65 18.53 3.62 1.98
CA ALA A 65 18.27 3.88 3.40
C ALA A 65 17.81 2.62 4.13
N LYS A 66 16.89 1.84 3.55
CA LYS A 66 16.39 0.59 4.14
C LYS A 66 17.47 -0.50 4.18
N ALA A 67 18.24 -0.68 3.11
CA ALA A 67 19.37 -1.61 3.09
C ALA A 67 20.44 -1.22 4.14
N GLY A 68 20.77 0.07 4.20
CA GLY A 68 21.68 0.63 5.20
C GLY A 68 21.22 0.42 6.64
N ALA A 69 19.92 0.55 6.90
CA ALA A 69 19.34 0.30 8.23
C ALA A 69 19.45 -1.15 8.67
N VAL A 70 19.25 -2.12 7.76
CA VAL A 70 19.44 -3.55 8.04
C VAL A 70 20.88 -3.84 8.46
N LEU A 71 21.84 -3.44 7.63
CA LEU A 71 23.25 -3.68 7.89
C LEU A 71 23.74 -2.95 9.16
N SER A 72 23.30 -1.70 9.34
CA SER A 72 23.62 -0.91 10.54
C SER A 72 23.04 -1.54 11.81
N THR A 73 21.84 -2.14 11.74
CA THR A 73 21.22 -2.82 12.89
C THR A 73 22.09 -3.98 13.37
N PHE A 74 22.61 -4.82 12.45
CA PHE A 74 23.52 -5.89 12.81
C PHE A 74 24.84 -5.37 13.39
N ALA A 75 25.44 -4.35 12.75
CA ALA A 75 26.70 -3.77 13.20
C ALA A 75 26.59 -3.14 14.60
N PHE A 76 25.53 -2.37 14.86
CA PHE A 76 25.29 -1.76 16.16
C PHE A 76 24.80 -2.75 17.22
N THR A 77 24.17 -3.85 16.84
CA THR A 77 23.91 -4.99 17.75
C THR A 77 25.24 -5.56 18.24
N ALA A 78 26.15 -5.90 17.33
CA ALA A 78 27.48 -6.43 17.69
C ALA A 78 28.27 -5.45 18.56
N LEU A 79 28.25 -4.15 18.21
CA LEU A 79 28.92 -3.11 18.99
C LEU A 79 28.32 -2.96 20.40
N THR A 80 26.99 -2.97 20.52
CA THR A 80 26.31 -2.82 21.81
C THR A 80 26.61 -4.01 22.72
N VAL A 81 26.52 -5.24 22.20
CA VAL A 81 26.88 -6.43 22.99
C VAL A 81 28.34 -6.36 23.44
N PHE A 82 29.26 -5.99 22.56
CA PHE A 82 30.68 -5.85 22.89
C PHE A 82 30.94 -4.86 24.02
N GLU A 83 30.37 -3.65 23.95
CA GLU A 83 30.58 -2.61 24.98
C GLU A 83 29.88 -2.93 26.31
N PHE A 84 28.74 -3.63 26.29
CA PHE A 84 28.08 -4.10 27.50
C PHE A 84 28.82 -5.27 28.15
N ASP A 85 29.35 -6.19 27.35
CA ASP A 85 30.09 -7.38 27.80
C ASP A 85 31.49 -7.07 28.35
N LYS A 86 32.09 -5.99 27.89
CA LYS A 86 33.43 -5.56 28.27
C LYS A 86 33.71 -5.61 29.78
N ILE A 87 32.77 -5.12 30.61
CA ILE A 87 32.97 -5.06 32.08
C ILE A 87 33.08 -6.47 32.68
N LEU A 88 32.25 -7.41 32.22
CA LEU A 88 32.26 -8.79 32.70
C LEU A 88 33.44 -9.57 32.10
N ARG A 89 33.71 -9.39 30.81
CA ARG A 89 34.83 -10.02 30.11
C ARG A 89 36.18 -9.72 30.75
N PHE A 90 36.42 -8.47 31.14
CA PHE A 90 37.66 -8.04 31.78
C PHE A 90 37.59 -8.10 33.33
N ARG A 91 36.49 -8.62 33.91
CA ARG A 91 36.29 -8.76 35.37
C ARG A 91 36.50 -7.47 36.18
N VAL A 92 36.18 -6.32 35.58
CA VAL A 92 36.36 -4.99 36.20
C VAL A 92 35.07 -4.54 36.93
N ASN A 93 34.04 -5.38 36.97
CA ASN A 93 32.79 -5.11 37.68
C ASN A 93 33.01 -4.77 39.16
N TYR A 94 33.95 -5.45 39.82
CA TYR A 94 34.27 -5.21 41.24
C TYR A 94 34.84 -3.82 41.53
N ILE A 95 35.45 -3.17 40.55
CA ILE A 95 36.02 -1.82 40.67
C ILE A 95 34.99 -0.76 40.29
N ILE A 96 34.17 -1.02 39.27
CA ILE A 96 33.27 -0.02 38.69
C ILE A 96 31.95 0.08 39.45
N GLU A 97 31.38 -1.04 39.91
CA GLU A 97 30.08 -1.07 40.62
C GLU A 97 30.06 -0.30 41.96
N PRO A 98 31.16 -0.22 42.74
CA PRO A 98 31.22 0.62 43.94
C PRO A 98 31.32 2.13 43.66
N ILE A 99 31.93 2.53 42.54
CA ILE A 99 32.27 3.94 42.25
C ILE A 99 31.10 4.71 41.63
N SER A 100 30.24 4.04 40.87
CA SER A 100 29.11 4.66 40.20
C SER A 100 27.91 3.73 40.15
N SER A 101 26.70 4.30 40.16
CA SER A 101 25.48 3.49 40.02
C SER A 101 25.42 2.80 38.65
N SER A 102 24.95 1.54 38.64
CA SER A 102 24.77 0.77 37.39
C SER A 102 23.88 1.49 36.38
N ILE A 103 22.89 2.27 36.86
CA ILE A 103 22.03 3.09 36.01
C ILE A 103 22.84 4.13 35.24
N LYS A 104 23.69 4.88 35.95
CA LYS A 104 24.49 5.94 35.34
C LYS A 104 25.46 5.38 34.30
N ILE A 105 26.08 4.23 34.59
CA ILE A 105 27.00 3.55 33.67
C ILE A 105 26.27 3.11 32.40
N ASN A 106 25.14 2.42 32.53
CA ASN A 106 24.39 1.92 31.37
C ASN A 106 23.84 3.07 30.51
N LEU A 107 23.31 4.13 31.12
CA LEU A 107 22.84 5.31 30.40
C LEU A 107 23.99 6.01 29.65
N THR A 108 25.17 6.09 30.26
CA THR A 108 26.36 6.69 29.62
C THR A 108 26.81 5.87 28.41
N LYS A 109 26.85 4.54 28.53
CA LYS A 109 27.17 3.64 27.42
C LYS A 109 26.20 3.80 26.26
N ILE A 110 24.90 3.78 26.54
CA ILE A 110 23.86 3.96 25.52
C ILE A 110 24.00 5.29 24.83
N THR A 111 24.22 6.37 25.59
CA THR A 111 24.39 7.71 25.00
C THR A 111 25.61 7.76 24.09
N GLY A 112 26.74 7.17 24.50
CA GLY A 112 27.94 7.09 23.66
C GLY A 112 27.72 6.27 22.39
N LEU A 113 26.99 5.15 22.48
CA LEU A 113 26.60 4.35 21.32
C LEU A 113 25.63 5.09 20.39
N MET A 114 24.68 5.86 20.93
CA MET A 114 23.78 6.70 20.14
C MET A 114 24.54 7.84 19.45
N CYS A 115 25.54 8.45 20.09
CA CYS A 115 26.43 9.42 19.43
C CYS A 115 27.20 8.78 18.28
N ALA A 116 27.73 7.57 18.46
CA ALA A 116 28.37 6.82 17.37
C ALA A 116 27.38 6.56 16.22
N GLY A 117 26.15 6.15 16.54
CA GLY A 117 25.06 5.98 15.57
C GLY A 117 24.75 7.24 14.78
N LEU A 118 24.66 8.39 15.46
CA LEU A 118 24.42 9.68 14.82
C LEU A 118 25.55 10.05 13.85
N ILE A 119 26.81 9.88 14.27
CA ILE A 119 27.98 10.13 13.43
C ILE A 119 27.94 9.23 12.18
N SER A 120 27.64 7.94 12.35
CA SER A 120 27.50 7.01 11.22
C SER A 120 26.41 7.46 10.25
N THR A 121 25.24 7.87 10.75
CA THR A 121 24.13 8.31 9.88
C THR A 121 24.46 9.60 9.14
N VAL A 122 25.12 10.56 9.80
CA VAL A 122 25.62 11.78 9.13
C VAL A 122 26.68 11.43 8.09
N GLY A 123 27.59 10.50 8.39
CA GLY A 123 28.56 9.97 7.44
C GLY A 123 27.89 9.33 6.21
N SER A 124 26.86 8.51 6.44
CA SER A 124 26.03 7.94 5.38
C SER A 124 25.38 9.00 4.50
N MET A 125 24.83 10.06 5.10
CA MET A 125 24.26 11.16 4.33
C MET A 125 25.32 11.83 3.44
N ILE A 126 26.49 12.14 4.00
CA ILE A 126 27.58 12.79 3.25
C ILE A 126 28.02 11.92 2.06
N ILE A 127 28.23 10.62 2.27
CA ILE A 127 28.64 9.68 1.22
C ILE A 127 27.56 9.54 0.13
N MET A 128 26.28 9.64 0.50
CA MET A 128 25.17 9.44 -0.42
C MET A 128 24.72 10.72 -1.14
N ILE A 129 25.18 11.90 -0.74
CA ILE A 129 24.89 13.17 -1.45
C ILE A 129 25.34 13.11 -2.93
N PRO A 130 26.58 12.70 -3.27
CA PRO A 130 26.98 12.56 -4.68
C PRO A 130 26.09 11.62 -5.48
N HIS A 131 25.73 10.46 -4.91
CA HIS A 131 24.82 9.51 -5.53
C HIS A 131 23.42 10.12 -5.75
N TYR A 132 22.91 10.86 -4.77
CA TYR A 132 21.64 11.58 -4.88
C TYR A 132 21.67 12.61 -6.01
N ILE A 133 22.70 13.47 -6.05
CA ILE A 133 22.83 14.53 -7.06
C ILE A 133 22.95 13.93 -8.46
N PHE A 134 23.77 12.88 -8.62
CA PHE A 134 23.97 12.20 -9.90
C PHE A 134 22.67 11.64 -10.47
N ASN A 135 21.84 11.01 -9.65
CA ASN A 135 20.58 10.40 -10.11
C ASN A 135 19.43 11.40 -10.23
N MET A 136 19.31 12.37 -9.32
CA MET A 136 18.16 13.28 -9.27
C MET A 136 18.31 14.53 -10.12
N GLY A 137 19.54 15.00 -10.35
CA GLY A 137 19.82 16.27 -11.05
C GLY A 137 19.28 17.54 -10.37
N SER A 138 18.54 17.44 -9.26
CA SER A 138 17.94 18.57 -8.55
C SER A 138 17.86 18.34 -7.03
N LEU A 139 17.80 19.43 -6.25
CA LEU A 139 17.70 19.40 -4.79
C LEU A 139 16.27 19.60 -4.26
N THR A 140 15.27 19.70 -5.13
CA THR A 140 13.87 20.02 -4.76
C THR A 140 13.31 19.03 -3.74
N ASN A 141 13.69 17.75 -3.85
CA ASN A 141 13.22 16.67 -2.99
C ASN A 141 14.23 16.27 -1.90
N PHE A 142 15.26 17.08 -1.65
CA PHE A 142 16.35 16.77 -0.72
C PHE A 142 15.87 16.57 0.73
N ARG A 143 14.76 17.21 1.11
CA ARG A 143 14.12 17.00 2.43
C ARG A 143 13.77 15.53 2.68
N TYR A 144 13.33 14.79 1.66
CA TYR A 144 12.99 13.38 1.82
C TYR A 144 14.23 12.54 2.07
N PHE A 145 15.37 12.93 1.51
CA PHE A 145 16.66 12.27 1.74
C PHE A 145 17.08 12.41 3.20
N LEU A 146 17.11 13.64 3.72
CA LEU A 146 17.46 13.93 5.12
C LEU A 146 16.53 13.21 6.11
N LEU A 147 15.22 13.29 5.87
CA LEU A 147 14.22 12.65 6.74
C LEU A 147 14.31 11.12 6.68
N SER A 148 14.46 10.53 5.50
CA SER A 148 14.54 9.07 5.35
C SER A 148 15.78 8.51 6.04
N TYR A 149 16.96 9.12 5.87
CA TYR A 149 18.18 8.63 6.52
C TYR A 149 18.10 8.78 8.05
N SER A 150 17.53 9.90 8.53
CA SER A 150 17.35 10.13 9.97
C SER A 150 16.35 9.15 10.59
N ILE A 151 15.19 8.97 9.96
CA ILE A 151 14.11 8.15 10.54
C ILE A 151 14.40 6.67 10.35
N ILE A 152 14.90 6.26 9.18
CA ILE A 152 15.11 4.84 8.85
C ILE A 152 16.41 4.35 9.49
N ILE A 153 17.57 4.92 9.16
CA ILE A 153 18.88 4.42 9.62
C ILE A 153 19.11 4.78 11.09
N PHE A 154 19.10 6.06 11.45
CA PHE A 154 19.37 6.44 12.83
C PHE A 154 18.32 5.91 13.79
N GLY A 155 17.04 5.94 13.38
CA GLY A 155 15.95 5.29 14.11
C GLY A 155 16.21 3.79 14.36
N SER A 156 16.60 3.01 13.35
CA SER A 156 16.85 1.58 13.55
C SER A 156 18.05 1.31 14.47
N ILE A 157 19.10 2.13 14.37
CA ILE A 157 20.28 2.05 15.26
C ILE A 157 19.88 2.28 16.71
N VAL A 158 19.08 3.33 16.99
CA VAL A 158 18.59 3.63 18.35
C VAL A 158 17.79 2.47 18.92
N LEU A 159 16.86 1.90 18.13
CA LEU A 159 16.06 0.74 18.55
C LEU A 159 16.95 -0.48 18.81
N ALA A 160 17.91 -0.76 17.93
CA ALA A 160 18.85 -1.87 18.05
C ALA A 160 19.69 -1.75 19.34
N ILE A 161 20.22 -0.57 19.64
CA ILE A 161 21.02 -0.31 20.86
C ILE A 161 20.16 -0.58 22.11
N LEU A 162 18.95 -0.04 22.17
CA LEU A 162 18.06 -0.18 23.33
C LEU A 162 17.64 -1.64 23.55
N MET A 163 17.19 -2.32 22.49
CA MET A 163 16.79 -3.74 22.57
C MET A 163 17.96 -4.62 22.97
N THR A 164 19.11 -4.45 22.31
CA THR A 164 20.32 -5.23 22.59
C THR A 164 20.80 -5.02 24.01
N ALA A 165 20.85 -3.77 24.48
CA ALA A 165 21.22 -3.45 25.85
C ALA A 165 20.24 -4.08 26.85
N GLY A 166 18.93 -3.99 26.59
CA GLY A 166 17.90 -4.60 27.43
C GLY A 166 18.05 -6.11 27.54
N PHE A 167 18.11 -6.83 26.41
CA PHE A 167 18.30 -8.28 26.42
C PHE A 167 19.64 -8.69 27.06
N TYR A 168 20.73 -7.98 26.77
CA TYR A 168 22.00 -8.27 27.41
C TYR A 168 21.93 -8.11 28.94
N LEU A 169 21.24 -7.08 29.45
CA LEU A 169 21.08 -6.89 30.90
C LEU A 169 20.25 -7.99 31.57
N ILE A 170 19.31 -8.60 30.85
CA ILE A 170 18.47 -9.72 31.33
C ILE A 170 19.29 -11.01 31.41
N PHE A 171 19.95 -11.36 30.31
CA PHE A 171 20.59 -12.68 30.14
C PHE A 171 22.07 -12.71 30.55
N ARG A 172 22.78 -11.57 30.46
CA ARG A 172 24.24 -11.45 30.65
C ARG A 172 25.03 -12.47 29.83
N ASN A 173 24.55 -12.77 28.62
CA ASN A 173 25.17 -13.74 27.73
C ASN A 173 25.14 -13.21 26.29
N VAL A 174 26.33 -13.15 25.69
CA VAL A 174 26.55 -12.65 24.32
C VAL A 174 25.75 -13.48 23.31
N ASN A 175 25.87 -14.81 23.35
CA ASN A 175 25.28 -15.71 22.37
C ASN A 175 23.75 -15.64 22.40
N ILE A 176 23.15 -15.70 23.60
CA ILE A 176 21.69 -15.61 23.77
C ILE A 176 21.17 -14.27 23.27
N THR A 177 21.87 -13.18 23.58
CA THR A 177 21.48 -11.83 23.13
C THR A 177 21.53 -11.74 21.60
N CYS A 178 22.60 -12.23 20.97
CA CYS A 178 22.73 -12.23 19.51
C CYS A 178 21.64 -13.07 18.83
N ILE A 179 21.32 -14.26 19.36
CA ILE A 179 20.25 -15.12 18.82
C ILE A 179 18.90 -14.42 18.89
N ILE A 180 18.56 -13.80 20.03
CA ILE A 180 17.29 -13.06 20.19
C ILE A 180 17.22 -11.88 19.23
N MET A 181 18.31 -11.12 19.08
CA MET A 181 18.35 -10.00 18.15
C MET A 181 18.22 -10.46 16.69
N LEU A 182 18.84 -11.58 16.31
CA LEU A 182 18.66 -12.16 14.98
C LEU A 182 17.20 -12.56 14.72
N LEU A 183 16.56 -13.24 15.69
CA LEU A 183 15.14 -13.59 15.61
C LEU A 183 14.24 -12.34 15.54
N ALA A 184 14.57 -11.27 16.27
CA ALA A 184 13.84 -10.01 16.20
C ALA A 184 13.96 -9.32 14.83
N VAL A 185 15.14 -9.36 14.19
CA VAL A 185 15.32 -8.84 12.83
C VAL A 185 14.55 -9.69 11.82
N LEU A 186 14.59 -11.02 11.93
CA LEU A 186 13.79 -11.93 11.09
C LEU A 186 12.29 -11.69 11.26
N PHE A 187 11.83 -11.45 12.48
CA PHE A 187 10.44 -11.09 12.76
C PHE A 187 10.03 -9.79 12.04
N SER A 188 10.91 -8.78 11.98
CA SER A 188 10.67 -7.53 11.22
C SER A 188 10.41 -7.79 9.74
N PHE A 189 11.19 -8.69 9.11
CA PHE A 189 11.03 -9.05 7.70
C PHE A 189 9.72 -9.81 7.45
N LEU A 190 9.40 -10.79 8.29
CA LEU A 190 8.27 -11.69 8.07
C LEU A 190 6.92 -11.03 8.39
N THR A 191 6.83 -10.33 9.52
CA THR A 191 5.55 -9.79 10.02
C THR A 191 5.33 -8.34 9.60
N GLY A 192 6.38 -7.67 9.13
CA GLY A 192 6.29 -6.32 8.57
C GLY A 192 5.32 -6.22 7.39
N ASN A 193 5.19 -7.29 6.61
CA ASN A 193 4.23 -7.41 5.51
C ASN A 193 2.79 -7.51 6.00
N ILE A 194 2.54 -7.93 7.24
CA ILE A 194 1.21 -8.00 7.86
C ILE A 194 0.81 -6.64 8.43
N ASN A 195 1.64 -6.05 9.31
CA ASN A 195 1.42 -4.71 9.86
C ASN A 195 2.72 -3.91 9.83
N TYR A 196 2.66 -2.71 9.25
CA TYR A 196 3.82 -1.87 9.03
C TYR A 196 4.47 -1.42 10.35
N GLN A 197 3.72 -1.36 11.45
CA GLN A 197 4.23 -1.03 12.79
C GLN A 197 5.27 -2.05 13.28
N TYR A 198 5.20 -3.31 12.82
CA TYR A 198 6.17 -4.35 13.19
C TYR A 198 7.52 -4.23 12.46
N MET A 199 7.62 -3.39 11.43
CA MET A 199 8.86 -3.14 10.68
C MET A 199 9.83 -2.24 11.46
N TRP A 200 10.34 -2.74 12.58
CA TRP A 200 11.19 -1.95 13.47
C TRP A 200 12.57 -1.66 12.86
N VAL A 201 13.05 -2.44 11.90
CA VAL A 201 14.31 -2.18 11.18
C VAL A 201 14.08 -1.25 9.97
N GLN A 202 13.35 -1.69 8.94
CA GLN A 202 13.28 -0.99 7.65
C GLN A 202 12.28 0.17 7.60
N THR A 203 11.33 0.27 8.55
CA THR A 203 10.08 1.05 8.46
C THR A 203 9.08 0.57 7.40
N GLY A 204 7.82 0.96 7.61
CA GLY A 204 6.69 0.67 6.73
C GLY A 204 6.65 1.39 5.38
N ALA A 205 7.58 2.31 5.09
CA ALA A 205 7.49 3.14 3.88
C ALA A 205 7.53 2.31 2.59
N SER A 206 6.44 2.26 1.83
CA SER A 206 6.29 1.44 0.61
C SER A 206 6.92 2.07 -0.64
N GLY A 207 7.05 3.40 -0.67
CA GLY A 207 7.54 4.16 -1.81
C GLY A 207 7.67 5.64 -1.49
N LEU A 208 8.05 6.45 -2.45
CA LEU A 208 8.03 7.92 -2.38
C LEU A 208 7.58 8.45 -3.74
N SER A 209 6.60 9.36 -3.76
CA SER A 209 6.16 9.99 -5.00
C SER A 209 7.03 11.18 -5.40
N GLU A 210 7.22 11.33 -6.71
CA GLU A 210 7.93 12.46 -7.30
C GLU A 210 7.02 13.65 -7.56
N ASN A 211 5.78 13.41 -7.99
CA ASN A 211 4.91 14.47 -8.49
C ASN A 211 3.79 14.85 -7.52
N PHE A 212 3.35 13.95 -6.66
CA PHE A 212 2.21 14.15 -5.75
C PHE A 212 2.63 14.28 -4.28
N GLY A 213 3.93 14.27 -3.99
CA GLY A 213 4.47 14.20 -2.64
C GLY A 213 4.19 12.86 -1.96
N SER A 214 4.95 12.55 -0.91
CA SER A 214 4.97 11.20 -0.33
C SER A 214 3.79 10.86 0.60
N GLY A 215 2.62 11.46 0.36
CA GLY A 215 1.37 11.15 1.07
C GLY A 215 1.51 11.08 2.59
N ASN A 216 0.98 9.99 3.16
CA ASN A 216 1.01 9.72 4.60
C ASN A 216 2.27 8.99 5.07
N ILE A 217 3.25 8.73 4.20
CA ILE A 217 4.41 7.88 4.49
C ILE A 217 5.32 8.48 5.57
N LEU A 218 5.64 9.77 5.49
CA LEU A 218 6.51 10.40 6.50
C LEU A 218 5.90 10.30 7.89
N PHE A 219 4.59 10.53 7.98
CA PHE A 219 3.83 10.40 9.21
C PHE A 219 3.80 8.93 9.69
N ALA A 220 3.57 7.98 8.78
CA ALA A 220 3.64 6.56 9.07
C ALA A 220 5.01 6.12 9.60
N MET A 221 6.09 6.60 9.01
CA MET A 221 7.45 6.29 9.46
C MET A 221 7.69 6.82 10.88
N LEU A 222 7.24 8.04 11.19
CA LEU A 222 7.34 8.60 12.54
C LEU A 222 6.50 7.79 13.55
N TRP A 223 5.28 7.40 13.18
CA TRP A 223 4.42 6.57 14.03
C TRP A 223 5.02 5.18 14.28
N ASN A 224 5.57 4.55 13.24
CA ASN A 224 6.34 3.30 13.36
C ASN A 224 7.52 3.45 14.34
N ARG A 225 8.28 4.56 14.26
CA ARG A 225 9.39 4.81 15.18
C ARG A 225 8.93 5.08 16.61
N LEU A 226 7.79 5.75 16.80
CA LEU A 226 7.21 5.94 18.12
C LEU A 226 6.79 4.60 18.76
N PHE A 227 6.16 3.73 17.98
CA PHE A 227 5.81 2.37 18.42
C PHE A 227 7.07 1.55 18.76
N GLY A 228 8.03 1.49 17.83
CA GLY A 228 9.30 0.79 18.03
C GLY A 228 10.07 1.30 19.24
N LEU A 229 10.11 2.62 19.45
CA LEU A 229 10.78 3.23 20.62
C LEU A 229 10.08 2.84 21.92
N SER A 230 8.75 2.79 21.95
CA SER A 230 7.99 2.35 23.12
C SER A 230 8.31 0.90 23.49
N VAL A 231 8.41 0.02 22.49
CA VAL A 231 8.80 -1.39 22.68
C VAL A 231 10.25 -1.50 23.16
N ALA A 232 11.19 -0.87 22.44
CA ALA A 232 12.61 -0.93 22.75
C ALA A 232 12.93 -0.34 24.13
N MET A 233 12.26 0.76 24.50
CA MET A 233 12.37 1.37 25.83
C MET A 233 11.82 0.43 26.90
N SER A 234 10.69 -0.24 26.67
CA SER A 234 10.13 -1.22 27.61
C SER A 234 11.11 -2.38 27.84
N VAL A 235 11.70 -2.92 26.77
CA VAL A 235 12.73 -3.98 26.86
C VAL A 235 13.96 -3.48 27.63
N PHE A 236 14.43 -2.27 27.35
CA PHE A 236 15.57 -1.68 28.03
C PHE A 236 15.31 -1.45 29.53
N LEU A 237 14.20 -0.80 29.89
CA LEU A 237 13.84 -0.50 31.28
C LEU A 237 13.60 -1.79 32.08
N PHE A 238 12.97 -2.80 31.48
CA PHE A 238 12.85 -4.12 32.09
C PHE A 238 14.22 -4.78 32.30
N GLY A 239 15.12 -4.68 31.32
CA GLY A 239 16.50 -5.16 31.45
C GLY A 239 17.27 -4.46 32.56
N MET A 240 17.06 -3.15 32.73
CA MET A 240 17.63 -2.38 33.84
C MET A 240 17.14 -2.87 35.21
N LEU A 241 15.84 -3.20 35.34
CA LEU A 241 15.30 -3.82 36.55
C LEU A 241 15.90 -5.20 36.79
N CYS A 242 16.16 -5.97 35.72
CA CYS A 242 16.76 -7.31 35.78
C CYS A 242 18.27 -7.33 36.03
N HIS A 243 18.93 -6.16 36.09
CA HIS A 243 20.38 -6.08 36.27
C HIS A 243 20.84 -6.77 37.57
N ARG A 244 21.70 -7.79 37.44
CA ARG A 244 22.11 -8.60 38.60
C ARG A 244 22.94 -7.79 39.58
N CYS A 245 22.55 -7.85 40.85
CA CYS A 245 23.21 -7.15 41.93
C CYS A 245 23.74 -8.16 42.95
N TYR A 246 25.03 -8.08 43.32
CA TYR A 246 25.63 -8.88 44.40
C TYR A 246 25.41 -10.39 44.23
N GLU A 247 25.69 -10.92 43.02
CA GLU A 247 25.56 -12.35 42.69
C GLU A 247 24.14 -12.95 42.85
N LYS A 248 23.13 -12.11 43.06
CA LYS A 248 21.74 -12.57 43.18
C LYS A 248 21.19 -13.06 41.84
N GLY A 249 20.33 -14.09 41.90
CA GLY A 249 19.50 -14.55 40.78
C GLY A 249 18.56 -13.46 40.22
N LEU A 250 17.88 -13.76 39.11
CA LEU A 250 17.12 -12.78 38.30
C LEU A 250 16.02 -12.13 39.15
N PHE A 251 15.18 -12.97 39.76
CA PHE A 251 14.04 -12.54 40.56
C PHE A 251 14.43 -11.73 41.81
N LYS A 252 15.48 -12.18 42.52
CA LYS A 252 15.99 -11.48 43.71
C LYS A 252 16.60 -10.12 43.35
N SER A 253 17.24 -10.01 42.18
CA SER A 253 17.77 -8.74 41.67
C SER A 253 16.65 -7.80 41.25
N LEU A 254 15.64 -8.31 40.54
CA LEU A 254 14.45 -7.56 40.11
C LEU A 254 13.74 -6.91 41.31
N LEU A 255 13.38 -7.70 42.33
CA LEU A 255 12.70 -7.20 43.52
C LEU A 255 13.52 -6.14 44.26
N LYS A 256 14.85 -6.33 44.36
CA LYS A 256 15.74 -5.34 44.97
C LYS A 256 15.77 -4.04 44.17
N ASN A 257 15.87 -4.12 42.85
CA ASN A 257 15.92 -2.95 41.98
C ASN A 257 14.59 -2.18 41.95
N CYS A 258 13.44 -2.87 41.98
CA CYS A 258 12.14 -2.23 42.13
C CYS A 258 12.04 -1.42 43.44
N ARG A 259 12.56 -1.97 44.55
CA ARG A 259 12.57 -1.28 45.85
C ARG A 259 13.57 -0.13 45.91
N LYS A 260 14.76 -0.31 45.32
CA LYS A 260 15.85 0.68 45.33
C LYS A 260 15.57 1.87 44.41
N TYR A 261 15.02 1.61 43.22
CA TYR A 261 14.78 2.62 42.19
C TYR A 261 13.29 2.74 41.89
N LYS A 262 12.52 3.31 42.83
CA LYS A 262 11.04 3.37 42.77
C LYS A 262 10.46 3.96 41.47
N MET A 263 11.18 4.89 40.81
CA MET A 263 10.76 5.48 39.53
C MET A 263 10.92 4.54 38.34
N LEU A 264 11.85 3.60 38.38
CA LEU A 264 12.17 2.74 37.22
C LEU A 264 11.01 1.79 36.84
N PRO A 265 10.31 1.13 37.80
CA PRO A 265 9.08 0.40 37.49
C PRO A 265 7.96 1.27 36.92
N ILE A 266 7.81 2.52 37.39
CA ILE A 266 6.79 3.45 36.88
C ILE A 266 7.10 3.80 35.42
N CYS A 267 8.36 4.12 35.10
CA CYS A 267 8.79 4.37 33.72
C CYS A 267 8.57 3.15 32.81
N PHE A 268 8.83 1.94 33.32
CA PHE A 268 8.59 0.70 32.56
C PHE A 268 7.09 0.48 32.29
N LEU A 269 6.22 0.69 33.28
CA LEU A 269 4.78 0.57 33.08
C LEU A 269 4.24 1.64 32.13
N ALA A 270 4.75 2.86 32.22
CA ALA A 270 4.40 3.95 31.30
C ALA A 270 4.83 3.63 29.86
N SER A 271 6.05 3.10 29.65
CA SER A 271 6.50 2.70 28.32
C SER A 271 5.69 1.52 27.77
N LEU A 272 5.33 0.56 28.63
CA LEU A 272 4.50 -0.59 28.25
C LEU A 272 3.08 -0.16 27.87
N PHE A 273 2.49 0.78 28.62
CA PHE A 273 1.21 1.40 28.26
C PHE A 273 1.33 2.16 26.94
N GLY A 274 2.45 2.86 26.72
CA GLY A 274 2.77 3.52 25.45
C GLY A 274 2.73 2.56 24.26
N VAL A 275 3.23 1.32 24.39
CA VAL A 275 3.14 0.30 23.33
C VAL A 275 1.69 0.06 22.94
N PHE A 276 0.82 -0.20 23.92
CA PHE A 276 -0.60 -0.44 23.65
C PHE A 276 -1.30 0.78 23.08
N PHE A 277 -1.05 1.96 23.65
CA PHE A 277 -1.67 3.22 23.23
C PHE A 277 -1.31 3.57 21.78
N VAL A 278 -0.02 3.52 21.41
CA VAL A 278 0.44 3.85 20.06
C VAL A 278 -0.05 2.82 19.04
N PHE A 279 -0.10 1.53 19.42
CA PHE A 279 -0.60 0.48 18.54
C PHE A 279 -2.09 0.67 18.20
N GLN A 280 -2.92 0.93 19.21
CA GLN A 280 -4.37 1.08 19.05
C GLN A 280 -4.78 2.37 18.33
N ASN A 281 -4.03 3.46 18.55
CA ASN A 281 -4.34 4.77 17.96
C ASN A 281 -3.65 4.98 16.60
N GLU A 282 -3.46 3.91 15.83
CA GLU A 282 -2.96 3.97 14.45
C GLU A 282 -3.80 4.97 13.62
N PRO A 283 -3.18 6.03 13.09
CA PRO A 283 -3.93 7.16 12.54
C PRO A 283 -4.25 7.04 11.05
N ILE A 284 -3.59 6.16 10.30
CA ILE A 284 -3.71 6.11 8.83
C ILE A 284 -4.66 5.00 8.40
N PHE A 285 -4.45 3.79 8.91
CA PHE A 285 -5.18 2.61 8.46
C PHE A 285 -6.17 2.09 9.50
N LYS A 286 -7.29 1.56 9.01
CA LYS A 286 -8.17 0.72 9.80
C LYS A 286 -7.48 -0.60 10.15
N SER A 287 -7.59 -1.05 11.39
CA SER A 287 -7.10 -2.37 11.78
C SER A 287 -7.96 -3.47 11.14
N ILE A 288 -7.38 -4.30 10.28
CA ILE A 288 -8.06 -5.46 9.69
C ILE A 288 -7.43 -6.73 10.27
N SER A 289 -8.26 -7.62 10.82
CA SER A 289 -7.77 -8.92 11.29
C SER A 289 -7.39 -9.82 10.10
N LEU A 290 -6.34 -10.62 10.25
CA LEU A 290 -5.95 -11.64 9.27
C LEU A 290 -7.09 -12.65 8.99
N THR A 291 -7.93 -12.93 9.99
CA THR A 291 -9.14 -13.75 9.83
C THR A 291 -10.18 -13.07 8.96
N ASP A 292 -10.29 -11.75 9.06
CA ASP A 292 -11.21 -10.96 8.22
C ASP A 292 -10.72 -10.94 6.77
N VAL A 293 -9.42 -10.75 6.54
CA VAL A 293 -8.80 -10.85 5.20
C VAL A 293 -9.03 -12.23 4.58
N ALA A 294 -8.74 -13.29 5.33
CA ALA A 294 -8.92 -14.66 4.84
C ALA A 294 -10.39 -14.98 4.56
N SER A 295 -11.30 -14.58 5.45
CA SER A 295 -12.74 -14.79 5.23
C SER A 295 -13.25 -14.01 4.01
N MET A 296 -12.81 -12.76 3.81
CA MET A 296 -13.21 -11.90 2.70
C MET A 296 -12.79 -12.46 1.33
N LEU A 297 -11.68 -13.18 1.28
CA LEU A 297 -11.18 -13.80 0.05
C LEU A 297 -11.73 -15.21 -0.18
N ILE A 298 -12.15 -15.91 0.88
CA ILE A 298 -12.76 -17.25 0.81
C ILE A 298 -14.27 -17.16 0.50
N SER A 299 -14.97 -16.15 1.02
CA SER A 299 -16.39 -15.93 0.73
C SER A 299 -16.56 -15.08 -0.53
N GLY A 300 -16.54 -15.71 -1.71
CA GLY A 300 -16.85 -15.07 -2.99
C GLY A 300 -18.31 -14.60 -3.17
N LYS A 301 -19.07 -14.39 -2.09
CA LYS A 301 -20.46 -13.92 -2.15
C LYS A 301 -20.54 -12.43 -1.83
N LYS A 302 -20.65 -11.63 -2.89
CA LYS A 302 -21.10 -10.23 -2.83
C LYS A 302 -22.61 -10.25 -2.59
N ASP A 303 -23.04 -10.06 -1.35
CA ASP A 303 -24.39 -9.55 -1.06
C ASP A 303 -24.36 -8.88 0.31
N THR A 304 -24.38 -7.55 0.32
CA THR A 304 -24.83 -6.78 1.49
C THR A 304 -26.29 -7.12 1.72
N THR A 305 -26.69 -7.41 2.96
CA THR A 305 -28.11 -7.53 3.32
C THR A 305 -28.76 -6.14 3.19
N VAL A 306 -29.28 -5.85 2.01
CA VAL A 306 -30.06 -4.65 1.72
C VAL A 306 -31.42 -4.80 2.41
N ASN A 307 -31.88 -3.78 3.13
CA ASN A 307 -33.26 -3.78 3.61
C ASN A 307 -34.18 -3.51 2.42
N ALA A 308 -34.83 -4.56 1.92
CA ALA A 308 -35.76 -4.51 0.78
C ALA A 308 -37.11 -3.84 1.12
N ASN A 309 -37.42 -3.61 2.40
CA ASN A 309 -38.67 -2.96 2.81
C ASN A 309 -38.61 -1.43 2.73
N ILE A 310 -37.41 -0.86 2.59
CA ILE A 310 -37.21 0.58 2.42
C ILE A 310 -36.58 0.82 1.07
N ILE A 311 -37.21 1.73 0.33
CA ILE A 311 -36.79 2.11 -1.00
C ILE A 311 -36.34 3.56 -0.91
N GLY A 312 -35.12 3.86 -1.36
CA GLY A 312 -34.79 5.25 -1.64
C GLY A 312 -35.71 5.73 -2.76
N THR A 313 -36.28 6.94 -2.69
CA THR A 313 -37.17 7.54 -3.72
C THR A 313 -36.58 8.71 -4.51
N SER A 314 -35.47 9.33 -4.05
CA SER A 314 -34.74 10.38 -4.78
C SER A 314 -33.28 10.03 -5.10
N ASN A 315 -32.70 10.77 -6.07
CA ASN A 315 -31.25 10.80 -6.30
C ASN A 315 -30.51 11.09 -4.99
N ILE A 316 -29.29 10.57 -4.89
CA ILE A 316 -28.42 10.80 -3.74
C ILE A 316 -27.66 12.10 -3.99
N PHE A 317 -27.71 13.02 -3.02
CA PHE A 317 -26.93 14.26 -3.05
C PHE A 317 -25.85 14.24 -1.97
N VAL A 318 -24.60 14.50 -2.37
CA VAL A 318 -23.44 14.57 -1.48
C VAL A 318 -22.81 15.95 -1.58
N ASP A 319 -22.56 16.59 -0.44
CA ASP A 319 -21.74 17.80 -0.35
C ASP A 319 -20.54 17.50 0.54
N LEU A 320 -19.34 17.53 -0.01
CA LEU A 320 -18.10 17.17 0.69
C LEU A 320 -17.10 18.32 0.63
N LYS A 321 -16.59 18.74 1.79
CA LYS A 321 -15.51 19.71 1.92
C LYS A 321 -14.26 19.01 2.44
N ILE A 322 -13.13 19.18 1.75
CA ILE A 322 -11.84 18.61 2.12
C ILE A 322 -10.86 19.72 2.51
N GLU A 323 -10.31 19.61 3.72
CA GLU A 323 -9.28 20.48 4.28
C GLU A 323 -7.95 19.72 4.33
N LYS A 324 -7.22 19.73 3.21
CA LYS A 324 -6.00 18.95 3.00
C LYS A 324 -4.88 19.21 4.01
N ASP A 325 -4.76 20.41 4.56
CA ASP A 325 -3.70 20.76 5.51
C ASP A 325 -3.99 20.27 6.95
N LYS A 326 -5.23 19.85 7.22
CA LYS A 326 -5.66 19.23 8.48
C LYS A 326 -5.89 17.72 8.36
N ASN A 327 -5.71 17.15 7.17
CA ASN A 327 -6.13 15.78 6.83
C ASN A 327 -7.59 15.52 7.22
N TYR A 328 -8.47 16.49 6.98
CA TYR A 328 -9.83 16.52 7.52
C TYR A 328 -10.85 16.67 6.40
N ALA A 329 -12.00 16.01 6.55
CA ALA A 329 -13.14 16.17 5.67
C ALA A 329 -14.43 16.36 6.48
N ALA A 330 -15.34 17.14 5.94
CA ALA A 330 -16.68 17.31 6.46
C ALA A 330 -17.66 17.22 5.30
N GLY A 331 -18.72 16.43 5.47
CA GLY A 331 -19.70 16.22 4.42
C GLY A 331 -21.12 16.10 4.92
N ALA A 332 -22.03 16.18 3.96
CA ALA A 332 -23.45 16.02 4.16
C ALA A 332 -24.01 15.12 3.06
N TYR A 333 -24.79 14.13 3.48
CA TYR A 333 -25.51 13.20 2.63
C TYR A 333 -27.00 13.50 2.69
N PHE A 334 -27.67 13.42 1.54
CA PHE A 334 -29.11 13.62 1.45
C PHE A 334 -29.74 12.59 0.50
N GLN A 335 -30.78 11.92 0.96
CA GLN A 335 -31.61 11.05 0.14
C GLN A 335 -33.04 10.98 0.69
N GLU A 336 -34.05 11.05 -0.17
CA GLU A 336 -35.43 10.73 0.19
C GLU A 336 -35.61 9.21 0.28
N LEU A 337 -36.16 8.75 1.40
CA LEU A 337 -36.47 7.36 1.68
C LEU A 337 -37.97 7.18 1.87
N GLN A 338 -38.49 6.03 1.42
CA GLN A 338 -39.87 5.61 1.63
C GLN A 338 -39.92 4.28 2.37
N ASN A 339 -40.53 4.27 3.56
CA ASN A 339 -40.98 3.08 4.26
C ASN A 339 -42.47 2.89 3.97
N GLY A 340 -42.79 1.95 3.08
CA GLY A 340 -44.18 1.60 2.74
C GLY A 340 -44.81 0.58 3.67
N THR A 341 -44.13 0.19 4.76
CA THR A 341 -44.63 -0.82 5.70
C THR A 341 -45.33 -0.19 6.89
N ASP A 342 -46.31 -0.91 7.46
CA ASP A 342 -47.07 -0.49 8.65
C ASP A 342 -46.28 -0.59 9.97
N LYS A 343 -44.98 -0.87 9.90
CA LYS A 343 -44.09 -0.99 11.06
C LYS A 343 -42.82 -0.15 10.85
N PRO A 344 -42.20 0.36 11.91
CA PRO A 344 -40.86 0.93 11.82
C PRO A 344 -39.88 -0.11 11.28
N GLN A 345 -38.96 0.32 10.42
CA GLN A 345 -37.97 -0.54 9.77
C GLN A 345 -36.58 -0.01 10.08
N ASN A 346 -35.67 -0.90 10.50
CA ASN A 346 -34.30 -0.52 10.77
C ASN A 346 -33.48 -0.51 9.48
N ILE A 347 -32.71 0.54 9.27
CA ILE A 347 -31.73 0.63 8.18
C ILE A 347 -30.33 0.65 8.75
N TYR A 348 -29.40 0.17 7.94
CA TYR A 348 -27.98 0.22 8.23
C TYR A 348 -27.29 1.14 7.23
N PHE A 349 -26.24 1.81 7.69
CA PHE A 349 -25.35 2.52 6.80
C PHE A 349 -23.90 2.39 7.25
N GLU A 350 -22.99 2.40 6.27
CA GLU A 350 -21.55 2.32 6.48
C GLU A 350 -20.91 3.70 6.31
N LEU A 351 -19.94 4.00 7.16
CA LEU A 351 -19.09 5.20 7.06
C LEU A 351 -17.64 4.85 7.40
N ALA A 352 -16.66 5.48 6.76
CA ALA A 352 -15.25 5.20 7.05
C ALA A 352 -14.90 5.46 8.53
N GLU A 353 -13.99 4.66 9.08
CA GLU A 353 -13.48 4.87 10.44
C GLU A 353 -12.74 6.22 10.52
N GLY A 354 -12.85 6.91 11.65
CA GLY A 354 -12.27 8.24 11.85
C GLY A 354 -13.19 9.40 11.47
N TYR A 355 -14.33 9.13 10.84
CA TYR A 355 -15.47 10.06 10.82
C TYR A 355 -16.33 9.92 12.09
N HIS A 356 -16.90 11.04 12.50
CA HIS A 356 -17.96 11.13 13.49
C HIS A 356 -19.23 11.66 12.83
N ILE A 357 -20.38 11.14 13.23
CA ILE A 357 -21.69 11.66 12.82
C ILE A 357 -21.98 12.88 13.69
N ASN A 358 -22.14 14.03 13.06
CA ASN A 358 -22.47 15.30 13.72
C ASN A 358 -23.97 15.43 13.93
N GLU A 359 -24.78 14.97 12.98
CA GLU A 359 -26.23 15.14 12.95
C GLU A 359 -26.86 14.10 12.02
N ILE A 360 -28.00 13.53 12.41
CA ILE A 360 -28.85 12.71 11.53
C ILE A 360 -30.30 13.15 11.68
N LYS A 361 -30.90 13.53 10.56
CA LYS A 361 -32.26 14.08 10.49
C LYS A 361 -33.10 13.35 9.47
N LEU A 362 -34.38 13.20 9.79
CA LEU A 362 -35.42 12.83 8.85
C LEU A 362 -36.29 14.08 8.64
N ASP A 363 -36.22 14.64 7.44
CA ASP A 363 -36.60 16.03 7.12
C ASP A 363 -35.94 17.03 8.07
N ASN A 364 -36.66 17.49 9.10
CA ASN A 364 -36.19 18.43 10.11
C ASN A 364 -36.19 17.85 11.53
N VAL A 365 -36.49 16.56 11.68
CA VAL A 365 -36.57 15.88 12.99
C VAL A 365 -35.32 15.06 13.23
N ASP A 366 -34.66 15.27 14.37
CA ASP A 366 -33.51 14.47 14.78
C ASP A 366 -33.94 13.03 15.09
N ILE A 367 -33.17 12.07 14.59
CA ILE A 367 -33.40 10.64 14.84
C ILE A 367 -32.22 10.03 15.59
N ASN A 368 -32.51 9.00 16.40
CA ASN A 368 -31.46 8.28 17.11
C ASN A 368 -30.75 7.30 16.18
N TYR A 369 -29.47 7.06 16.48
CA TYR A 369 -28.67 6.03 15.83
C TYR A 369 -27.79 5.32 16.86
N THR A 370 -27.41 4.10 16.56
CA THR A 370 -26.51 3.28 17.38
C THR A 370 -25.39 2.73 16.50
N GLN A 371 -24.15 2.78 17.00
CA GLN A 371 -23.07 2.07 16.35
C GLN A 371 -23.18 0.58 16.68
N VAL A 372 -23.22 -0.26 15.66
CA VAL A 372 -23.39 -1.71 15.80
C VAL A 372 -22.17 -2.47 15.32
N SER A 373 -22.08 -3.75 15.69
CA SER A 373 -20.99 -4.62 15.25
C SER A 373 -20.97 -4.76 13.74
N SER A 374 -19.81 -4.54 13.12
CA SER A 374 -19.60 -4.76 11.68
C SER A 374 -19.88 -6.20 11.23
N LYS A 375 -19.94 -7.16 12.16
CA LYS A 375 -20.29 -8.56 11.88
C LYS A 375 -21.77 -8.79 11.58
N ILE A 376 -22.66 -7.83 11.88
CA ILE A 376 -24.11 -7.96 11.63
C ILE A 376 -24.42 -7.98 10.14
N LEU A 377 -23.68 -7.17 9.37
CA LEU A 377 -23.67 -7.23 7.93
C LEU A 377 -22.51 -8.16 7.54
N ASN A 378 -22.80 -9.34 6.99
CA ASN A 378 -21.77 -10.34 6.61
C ASN A 378 -20.61 -9.75 5.76
N ASN A 379 -20.85 -8.61 5.09
CA ASN A 379 -19.92 -7.90 4.22
C ASN A 379 -19.47 -6.50 4.69
N ALA A 380 -20.01 -5.93 5.78
CA ALA A 380 -19.63 -4.58 6.25
C ALA A 380 -18.33 -4.56 7.07
N LYS A 381 -17.36 -5.37 6.65
CA LYS A 381 -16.03 -5.41 7.28
C LYS A 381 -15.21 -4.15 6.99
N ARG A 382 -15.69 -3.30 6.07
CA ARG A 382 -14.97 -2.15 5.52
C ARG A 382 -15.16 -0.87 6.34
N GLY A 383 -16.38 -0.48 6.70
CA GLY A 383 -16.66 0.74 7.50
C GLY A 383 -16.99 0.49 8.99
N ASN A 384 -17.33 1.57 9.71
CA ASN A 384 -18.16 1.53 10.90
C ASN A 384 -19.62 1.40 10.46
N VAL A 385 -20.38 0.53 11.12
CA VAL A 385 -21.80 0.29 10.81
C VAL A 385 -22.66 0.98 11.85
N PHE A 386 -23.66 1.71 11.37
CA PHE A 386 -24.64 2.39 12.20
C PHE A 386 -26.03 1.88 11.85
N GLU A 387 -26.87 1.75 12.87
CA GLU A 387 -28.28 1.38 12.77
C GLU A 387 -29.13 2.60 13.13
N THR A 388 -30.20 2.82 12.37
CA THR A 388 -31.25 3.80 12.69
C THR A 388 -32.61 3.26 12.26
N SER A 389 -33.68 3.76 12.88
CA SER A 389 -35.05 3.27 12.62
C SER A 389 -35.85 4.32 11.83
N ILE A 390 -36.42 3.89 10.71
CA ILE A 390 -37.32 4.71 9.89
C ILE A 390 -38.77 4.41 10.28
N PRO A 391 -39.57 5.42 10.65
CA PRO A 391 -40.96 5.21 11.07
C PRO A 391 -41.83 4.58 9.97
N LYS A 392 -42.94 3.96 10.37
CA LYS A 392 -43.92 3.35 9.45
C LYS A 392 -44.54 4.39 8.52
N ASN A 393 -44.94 3.98 7.31
CA ASN A 393 -45.68 4.82 6.35
C ASN A 393 -45.08 6.22 6.17
N THR A 394 -43.75 6.30 6.11
CA THR A 394 -43.00 7.55 6.07
C THR A 394 -42.32 7.71 4.72
N LYS A 395 -42.48 8.88 4.11
CA LYS A 395 -41.69 9.33 2.95
C LYS A 395 -41.04 10.65 3.33
N ALA A 396 -39.73 10.62 3.55
CA ALA A 396 -39.01 11.74 4.14
C ALA A 396 -37.55 11.79 3.69
N LYS A 397 -36.93 12.97 3.78
CA LYS A 397 -35.54 13.21 3.40
C LYS A 397 -34.60 12.87 4.55
N LEU A 398 -33.84 11.79 4.40
CA LEU A 398 -32.72 11.49 5.28
C LEU A 398 -31.57 12.46 5.02
N SER A 399 -31.07 13.10 6.07
CA SER A 399 -29.86 13.92 6.07
C SER A 399 -28.87 13.40 7.10
N ILE A 400 -27.62 13.18 6.70
CA ILE A 400 -26.54 12.77 7.59
C ILE A 400 -25.38 13.75 7.41
N ARG A 401 -24.99 14.46 8.48
CA ARG A 401 -23.78 15.27 8.52
C ARG A 401 -22.69 14.53 9.27
N TYR A 402 -21.48 14.53 8.72
CA TYR A 402 -20.35 13.81 9.28
C TYR A 402 -19.06 14.60 9.05
N SER A 403 -18.07 14.36 9.90
CA SER A 403 -16.78 15.03 9.80
C SER A 403 -15.68 14.30 10.57
N GLY A 404 -14.43 14.48 10.16
CA GLY A 404 -13.29 13.75 10.74
C GLY A 404 -12.16 13.49 9.74
N THR A 405 -11.30 12.55 10.10
CA THR A 405 -10.15 12.11 9.27
C THR A 405 -10.40 10.66 8.87
N PRO A 406 -10.83 10.39 7.62
CA PRO A 406 -11.11 9.03 7.18
C PRO A 406 -9.84 8.18 7.20
N LYS A 407 -9.90 7.02 7.85
CA LYS A 407 -8.85 6.01 7.82
C LYS A 407 -9.01 5.12 6.59
N ALA A 408 -7.88 4.91 5.90
CA ALA A 408 -7.81 4.07 4.71
C ALA A 408 -8.00 2.59 5.06
N ILE A 409 -8.64 1.85 4.15
CA ILE A 409 -8.83 0.40 4.24
C ILE A 409 -7.87 -0.23 3.25
N SER A 410 -6.63 -0.48 3.66
CA SER A 410 -5.62 -0.98 2.74
C SER A 410 -5.04 -2.32 3.17
N LEU A 411 -5.33 -3.35 2.37
CA LEU A 411 -4.71 -4.68 2.49
C LEU A 411 -3.24 -4.66 2.02
N ASN A 412 -2.92 -3.77 1.08
CA ASN A 412 -1.60 -3.62 0.48
C ASN A 412 -0.77 -2.47 1.09
N LYS A 413 -1.31 -1.76 2.09
CA LYS A 413 -0.70 -0.61 2.77
C LYS A 413 -0.34 0.52 1.79
N ASP A 414 -1.33 0.90 0.99
CA ASP A 414 -1.22 2.06 0.13
C ASP A 414 -1.24 3.34 0.96
N PHE A 415 -0.06 3.89 1.24
CA PHE A 415 0.08 5.17 1.96
C PHE A 415 -0.28 6.40 1.11
N SER A 416 -0.68 6.21 -0.16
CA SER A 416 -1.27 7.26 -0.99
C SER A 416 -2.75 7.48 -0.67
N GLU A 417 -3.42 6.47 -0.08
CA GLU A 417 -4.80 6.59 0.38
C GLU A 417 -4.94 7.56 1.57
N GLY A 418 -6.10 8.19 1.63
CA GLY A 418 -6.47 9.21 2.59
C GLY A 418 -6.28 10.64 2.08
N ILE A 419 -6.34 11.58 3.01
CA ILE A 419 -6.20 13.01 2.74
C ILE A 419 -4.80 13.43 3.13
N SER A 420 -4.03 13.95 2.18
CA SER A 420 -2.70 14.51 2.42
C SER A 420 -2.57 15.90 1.79
N LYS A 421 -1.52 16.64 2.21
CA LYS A 421 -1.28 18.01 1.79
C LYS A 421 -1.18 18.22 0.26
N ASN A 422 -0.70 17.22 -0.48
CA ASN A 422 -0.41 17.34 -1.91
C ASN A 422 -1.27 16.41 -2.78
N TYR A 423 -2.00 15.49 -2.15
CA TYR A 423 -2.74 14.43 -2.83
C TYR A 423 -3.87 13.92 -1.95
N VAL A 424 -5.02 13.66 -2.54
CA VAL A 424 -6.17 13.02 -1.89
C VAL A 424 -6.55 11.80 -2.71
N SER A 425 -6.68 10.66 -2.05
CA SER A 425 -7.15 9.42 -2.65
C SER A 425 -8.12 8.74 -1.69
N LEU A 426 -9.39 8.75 -2.03
CA LEU A 426 -10.47 8.10 -1.30
C LEU A 426 -11.02 6.98 -2.20
N GLY A 427 -10.57 5.76 -1.92
CA GLY A 427 -10.78 4.60 -2.79
C GLY A 427 -12.17 3.99 -2.71
N HIS A 428 -12.95 4.32 -1.68
CA HIS A 428 -14.26 3.73 -1.43
C HIS A 428 -15.34 4.79 -1.23
N ALA A 429 -16.57 4.42 -1.58
CA ALA A 429 -17.74 5.28 -1.40
C ALA A 429 -17.90 5.79 0.04
N MET A 430 -17.66 4.92 1.03
CA MET A 430 -17.75 5.24 2.46
C MET A 430 -16.72 6.25 2.96
N ASP A 431 -15.64 6.47 2.21
CA ASP A 431 -14.64 7.49 2.49
C ASP A 431 -15.15 8.89 2.10
N ILE A 432 -16.12 8.93 1.17
CA ILE A 432 -16.67 10.14 0.55
C ILE A 432 -18.05 10.47 1.12
N ALA A 433 -18.89 9.46 1.38
CA ALA A 433 -20.25 9.62 1.91
C ALA A 433 -20.80 8.33 2.58
N PRO A 434 -21.75 8.45 3.52
CA PRO A 434 -22.48 7.30 4.07
C PRO A 434 -23.07 6.39 2.98
N VAL A 435 -22.80 5.10 3.07
CA VAL A 435 -23.37 4.06 2.20
C VAL A 435 -24.60 3.47 2.88
N VAL A 436 -25.78 3.93 2.49
CA VAL A 436 -27.06 3.49 3.08
C VAL A 436 -27.54 2.19 2.42
N CYS A 437 -27.74 1.14 3.21
CA CYS A 437 -28.06 -0.21 2.76
C CYS A 437 -29.56 -0.43 2.53
N VAL A 438 -30.15 0.33 1.61
CA VAL A 438 -31.58 0.26 1.21
C VAL A 438 -31.70 -0.02 -0.28
N GLU A 439 -32.87 -0.49 -0.72
CA GLU A 439 -33.13 -0.74 -2.14
C GLU A 439 -33.13 0.59 -2.94
N GLN A 440 -32.47 0.59 -4.10
CA GLN A 440 -32.26 1.78 -4.92
C GLN A 440 -32.94 1.62 -6.29
N ASN A 441 -33.93 2.46 -6.62
CA ASN A 441 -34.60 2.45 -7.93
C ASN A 441 -33.80 3.25 -8.99
N ASN A 442 -32.74 2.66 -9.56
CA ASN A 442 -31.94 3.19 -10.69
C ASN A 442 -31.60 4.69 -10.58
N ARG A 443 -30.70 5.04 -9.64
CA ARG A 443 -30.47 6.43 -9.26
C ARG A 443 -29.03 6.88 -9.40
N ILE A 444 -28.91 8.11 -9.85
CA ILE A 444 -27.62 8.79 -10.01
C ILE A 444 -27.23 9.41 -8.67
N ILE A 445 -25.97 9.24 -8.28
CA ILE A 445 -25.36 10.00 -7.19
C ILE A 445 -24.78 11.26 -7.78
N LYS A 446 -25.20 12.41 -7.27
CA LYS A 446 -24.71 13.71 -7.69
C LYS A 446 -24.22 14.48 -6.49
N GLY A 447 -23.32 15.42 -6.69
CA GLY A 447 -22.82 16.15 -5.54
C GLY A 447 -21.87 17.27 -5.88
N LYS A 448 -21.39 17.89 -4.80
CA LYS A 448 -20.38 18.93 -4.82
C LYS A 448 -19.20 18.51 -3.96
N ILE A 449 -18.00 18.77 -4.46
CA ILE A 449 -16.74 18.58 -3.73
C ILE A 449 -16.02 19.92 -3.69
N LYS A 450 -15.84 20.46 -2.48
CA LYS A 450 -15.11 21.70 -2.21
C LYS A 450 -13.70 21.36 -1.71
N ILE A 451 -12.69 21.76 -2.45
CA ILE A 451 -11.27 21.48 -2.14
C ILE A 451 -10.38 22.66 -2.56
N ASP A 452 -9.13 22.70 -2.10
CA ASP A 452 -8.12 23.71 -2.47
C ASP A 452 -8.08 23.95 -3.99
N SER A 453 -8.02 25.21 -4.41
CA SER A 453 -8.17 25.55 -5.83
C SER A 453 -7.04 25.11 -6.75
N LYS A 454 -5.89 24.71 -6.19
CA LYS A 454 -4.80 24.09 -6.95
C LYS A 454 -5.10 22.64 -7.33
N PHE A 455 -6.16 22.05 -6.77
CA PHE A 455 -6.49 20.65 -7.00
C PHE A 455 -7.56 20.49 -8.08
N THR A 456 -7.31 19.53 -8.96
CA THR A 456 -8.30 18.99 -9.88
C THR A 456 -8.95 17.78 -9.22
N VAL A 457 -10.28 17.73 -9.24
CA VAL A 457 -11.08 16.64 -8.70
C VAL A 457 -11.41 15.65 -9.81
N ILE A 458 -11.18 14.37 -9.53
CA ILE A 458 -11.45 13.26 -10.42
C ILE A 458 -12.30 12.25 -9.67
N THR A 459 -13.52 12.02 -10.16
CA THR A 459 -14.41 10.96 -9.65
C THR A 459 -14.83 10.03 -10.76
N GLN A 460 -15.32 8.85 -10.39
CA GLN A 460 -16.03 7.96 -11.30
C GLN A 460 -17.24 8.65 -11.93
N GLY A 461 -17.63 8.21 -13.14
CA GLY A 461 -18.82 8.70 -13.84
C GLY A 461 -18.52 9.91 -14.74
N ASP A 462 -19.48 10.82 -14.84
CA ASP A 462 -19.45 11.94 -15.79
C ASP A 462 -18.25 12.86 -15.58
N LYS A 463 -17.99 13.70 -16.59
CA LYS A 463 -16.96 14.74 -16.53
C LYS A 463 -17.19 15.64 -15.30
N ASN A 464 -16.11 15.88 -14.54
CA ASN A 464 -16.16 16.76 -13.38
C ASN A 464 -16.15 18.22 -13.86
N HIS A 465 -17.09 19.03 -13.37
CA HIS A 465 -17.19 20.44 -13.77
C HIS A 465 -16.82 21.35 -12.61
N LYS A 466 -15.99 22.36 -12.87
CA LYS A 466 -15.76 23.47 -11.94
C LYS A 466 -17.02 24.34 -11.91
N ILE A 467 -17.62 24.51 -10.74
CA ILE A 467 -18.81 25.36 -10.56
C ILE A 467 -18.38 26.79 -10.29
N PHE A 468 -17.56 27.00 -9.26
CA PHE A 468 -17.01 28.29 -8.88
C PHE A 468 -15.79 28.13 -7.99
N GLU A 469 -15.01 29.21 -7.86
CA GLU A 469 -13.86 29.30 -6.96
C GLU A 469 -14.07 30.48 -6.00
N GLN A 470 -13.90 30.24 -4.70
CA GLN A 470 -14.07 31.24 -3.66
C GLN A 470 -13.17 30.91 -2.46
N ASP A 471 -12.52 31.94 -1.88
CA ASP A 471 -11.67 31.84 -0.69
C ASP A 471 -10.54 30.80 -0.81
N GLY A 472 -9.98 30.63 -2.01
CA GLY A 472 -8.92 29.63 -2.28
C GLY A 472 -9.43 28.18 -2.38
N PHE A 473 -10.74 27.98 -2.45
CA PHE A 473 -11.37 26.68 -2.69
C PHE A 473 -12.10 26.68 -4.03
N THR A 474 -11.97 25.59 -4.79
CA THR A 474 -12.80 25.31 -5.97
C THR A 474 -13.89 24.32 -5.58
N THR A 475 -15.14 24.61 -5.98
CA THR A 475 -16.26 23.69 -5.86
C THR A 475 -16.47 22.97 -7.19
N TRP A 476 -16.39 21.65 -7.17
CA TRP A 476 -16.55 20.77 -8.32
C TRP A 476 -17.89 20.03 -8.23
N SER A 477 -18.61 19.88 -9.34
CA SER A 477 -19.74 18.95 -9.42
C SER A 477 -19.30 17.58 -9.91
N PHE A 478 -19.95 16.53 -9.41
CA PHE A 478 -19.80 15.17 -9.90
C PHE A 478 -21.14 14.46 -10.05
N SER A 479 -21.15 13.42 -10.87
CA SER A 479 -22.31 12.58 -11.17
C SER A 479 -21.81 11.16 -11.49
N CYS A 480 -22.33 10.14 -10.80
CA CYS A 480 -22.02 8.74 -11.07
C CYS A 480 -23.24 7.83 -10.90
N ASP A 481 -23.27 6.72 -11.62
CA ASP A 481 -24.45 5.84 -11.67
C ASP A 481 -24.56 4.89 -10.48
N LYS A 482 -23.43 4.54 -9.86
CA LYS A 482 -23.39 3.54 -8.79
C LYS A 482 -22.56 4.02 -7.61
N LEU A 483 -23.17 3.99 -6.42
CA LEU A 483 -22.53 4.48 -5.21
C LEU A 483 -21.32 3.61 -4.87
N SER A 484 -21.43 2.30 -5.06
CA SER A 484 -20.35 1.34 -4.79
C SER A 484 -19.07 1.58 -5.61
N GLU A 485 -19.18 2.28 -6.75
CA GLU A 485 -18.06 2.59 -7.65
C GLU A 485 -17.51 4.01 -7.41
N LEU A 486 -18.11 4.79 -6.51
CA LEU A 486 -17.68 6.15 -6.21
C LEU A 486 -16.31 6.12 -5.52
N SER A 487 -15.33 6.69 -6.20
CA SER A 487 -13.99 6.99 -5.71
C SER A 487 -13.64 8.45 -6.01
N LEU A 488 -12.68 8.99 -5.28
CA LEU A 488 -12.22 10.37 -5.43
C LEU A 488 -10.70 10.44 -5.41
N THR A 489 -10.13 10.97 -6.48
CA THR A 489 -8.73 11.38 -6.55
C THR A 489 -8.66 12.88 -6.74
N ALA A 490 -7.79 13.56 -6.00
CA ALA A 490 -7.54 14.97 -6.20
C ALA A 490 -6.06 15.35 -5.98
N GLY A 491 -5.56 16.25 -6.80
CA GLY A 491 -4.18 16.73 -6.75
C GLY A 491 -3.91 17.78 -7.81
N ALA A 492 -2.65 18.23 -7.91
CA ALA A 492 -2.24 19.16 -8.94
C ALA A 492 -2.09 18.42 -10.30
N TYR A 493 -3.19 18.35 -11.05
CA TYR A 493 -3.25 17.67 -12.34
C TYR A 493 -3.34 18.66 -13.50
N GLY A 494 -2.62 18.35 -14.59
CA GLY A 494 -2.96 18.81 -15.93
C GLY A 494 -3.96 17.86 -16.58
N ILE A 495 -4.75 18.38 -17.52
CA ILE A 495 -5.74 17.60 -18.28
C ILE A 495 -5.37 17.70 -19.76
N PHE A 496 -5.29 16.56 -20.44
CA PHE A 496 -5.20 16.46 -21.88
C PHE A 496 -6.40 15.70 -22.42
N GLU A 497 -7.20 16.36 -23.26
CA GLU A 497 -8.49 15.85 -23.72
C GLU A 497 -8.47 15.65 -25.24
N ARG A 498 -8.94 14.47 -25.69
CA ARG A 498 -9.07 14.13 -27.11
C ARG A 498 -10.26 13.21 -27.34
N ASN A 499 -10.96 13.42 -28.46
CA ASN A 499 -11.92 12.44 -28.95
C ASN A 499 -11.17 11.38 -29.77
N VAL A 500 -11.33 10.11 -29.43
CA VAL A 500 -10.78 8.97 -30.15
C VAL A 500 -11.94 8.04 -30.50
N SER A 501 -12.24 7.91 -31.80
CA SER A 501 -13.28 7.02 -32.33
C SER A 501 -14.67 7.20 -31.68
N GLY A 502 -15.03 8.44 -31.32
CA GLY A 502 -16.32 8.77 -30.71
C GLY A 502 -16.27 8.90 -29.18
N THR A 503 -15.27 8.35 -28.51
CA THR A 503 -15.08 8.47 -27.06
C THR A 503 -14.25 9.69 -26.71
N ASN A 504 -14.71 10.47 -25.73
CA ASN A 504 -13.90 11.55 -25.15
C ASN A 504 -12.98 11.01 -24.06
N VAL A 505 -11.66 11.06 -24.29
CA VAL A 505 -10.66 10.57 -23.35
C VAL A 505 -9.98 11.74 -22.63
N GLU A 506 -10.12 11.78 -21.31
CA GLU A 506 -9.48 12.74 -20.41
C GLU A 506 -8.25 12.10 -19.76
N PHE A 507 -7.06 12.56 -20.12
CA PHE A 507 -5.80 12.17 -19.50
C PHE A 507 -5.42 13.13 -18.39
N PHE A 508 -5.43 12.64 -17.16
CA PHE A 508 -5.00 13.37 -15.99
C PHE A 508 -3.55 13.01 -15.66
N TYR A 509 -2.64 13.95 -15.89
CA TYR A 509 -1.21 13.78 -15.62
C TYR A 509 -0.76 14.74 -14.51
N PRO A 510 0.30 14.41 -13.76
CA PRO A 510 0.78 15.27 -12.70
C PRO A 510 1.29 16.58 -13.31
N LEU A 511 0.84 17.73 -12.80
CA LEU A 511 1.19 19.03 -13.37
C LEU A 511 2.71 19.28 -13.37
N ALA A 512 3.43 18.74 -12.37
CA ALA A 512 4.88 18.80 -12.28
C ALA A 512 5.61 18.02 -13.39
N ALA A 513 4.97 16.98 -13.94
CA ALA A 513 5.53 16.10 -14.97
C ALA A 513 4.97 16.42 -16.38
N ARG A 514 4.58 17.68 -16.60
CA ARG A 514 3.96 18.11 -17.86
C ARG A 514 4.85 17.84 -19.07
N LYS A 515 6.16 18.10 -18.97
CA LYS A 515 7.09 17.94 -20.09
C LYS A 515 7.27 16.46 -20.45
N GLU A 516 7.40 15.62 -19.43
CA GLU A 516 7.51 14.17 -19.54
C GLU A 516 6.24 13.59 -20.17
N PHE A 517 5.06 14.04 -19.72
CA PHE A 517 3.79 13.64 -20.31
C PHE A 517 3.64 14.13 -21.75
N GLU A 518 3.89 15.41 -22.04
CA GLU A 518 3.78 15.96 -23.41
C GLU A 518 4.72 15.26 -24.39
N SER A 519 5.88 14.77 -23.94
CA SER A 519 6.77 13.97 -24.77
C SER A 519 6.23 12.58 -25.16
N ARG A 520 5.18 12.09 -24.48
CA ARG A 520 4.58 10.76 -24.67
C ARG A 520 3.06 10.78 -24.89
N GLY A 521 2.43 11.95 -24.83
CA GLY A 521 0.97 12.06 -24.91
C GLY A 521 0.41 11.45 -26.20
N SER A 522 1.16 11.53 -27.30
CA SER A 522 0.84 10.86 -28.56
C SER A 522 0.80 9.34 -28.43
N ASP A 523 1.76 8.75 -27.71
CA ASP A 523 1.86 7.30 -27.56
C ASP A 523 0.64 6.70 -26.89
N THR A 524 0.00 7.47 -26.01
CA THR A 524 -1.19 7.03 -25.32
C THR A 524 -2.41 7.01 -26.25
N LEU A 525 -2.53 8.01 -27.13
CA LEU A 525 -3.59 8.04 -28.14
C LEU A 525 -3.44 6.90 -29.16
N ASP A 526 -2.21 6.49 -29.46
CA ASP A 526 -1.93 5.35 -30.33
C ASP A 526 -2.51 4.05 -29.75
N ILE A 527 -2.47 3.87 -28.43
CA ILE A 527 -3.03 2.68 -27.75
C ILE A 527 -4.54 2.60 -28.03
N PHE A 528 -5.26 3.70 -27.79
CA PHE A 528 -6.70 3.76 -28.02
C PHE A 528 -7.06 3.58 -29.48
N SER A 529 -6.31 4.23 -30.37
CA SER A 529 -6.53 4.13 -31.82
C SER A 529 -6.34 2.69 -32.29
N PHE A 530 -5.26 2.04 -31.85
CA PHE A 530 -4.96 0.65 -32.19
C PHE A 530 -6.06 -0.32 -31.68
N PHE A 531 -6.45 -0.25 -30.41
CA PHE A 531 -7.49 -1.14 -29.89
C PHE A 531 -8.86 -0.86 -30.52
N SER A 532 -9.20 0.41 -30.76
CA SER A 532 -10.45 0.78 -31.44
C SER A 532 -10.51 0.22 -32.86
N GLU A 533 -9.41 0.29 -33.60
CA GLU A 533 -9.31 -0.24 -34.96
C GLU A 533 -9.35 -1.78 -35.00
N LYS A 534 -8.57 -2.43 -34.12
CA LYS A 534 -8.40 -3.88 -34.14
C LYS A 534 -9.55 -4.64 -33.49
N PHE A 535 -10.13 -4.12 -32.41
CA PHE A 535 -11.16 -4.82 -31.64
C PHE A 535 -12.55 -4.28 -31.93
N GLY A 536 -12.68 -2.96 -32.01
CA GLY A 536 -13.95 -2.24 -32.10
C GLY A 536 -13.91 -0.98 -31.23
N PRO A 537 -14.74 0.04 -31.52
CA PRO A 537 -14.73 1.31 -30.79
C PRO A 537 -15.02 1.10 -29.31
N LEU A 538 -14.57 2.00 -28.44
CA LEU A 538 -14.98 1.95 -27.04
C LEU A 538 -16.45 2.42 -26.95
N GLY A 539 -17.36 1.56 -26.50
CA GLY A 539 -18.80 1.86 -26.46
C GLY A 539 -19.22 2.79 -25.32
N ARG A 540 -18.42 3.82 -25.03
CA ARG A 540 -18.65 4.79 -23.94
C ARG A 540 -18.34 6.21 -24.41
N ASP A 541 -19.08 7.16 -23.86
CA ASP A 541 -18.95 8.58 -24.21
C ASP A 541 -17.70 9.21 -23.59
N ASN A 542 -17.33 8.75 -22.39
CA ASN A 542 -16.19 9.30 -21.65
C ASN A 542 -15.30 8.20 -21.05
N LEU A 543 -14.02 8.50 -20.97
CA LEU A 543 -13.02 7.70 -20.29
C LEU A 543 -12.01 8.62 -19.62
N LYS A 544 -11.62 8.29 -18.39
CA LYS A 544 -10.57 9.01 -17.67
C LYS A 544 -9.38 8.10 -17.48
N VAL A 545 -8.20 8.56 -17.88
CA VAL A 545 -6.93 7.88 -17.62
C VAL A 545 -6.16 8.73 -16.62
N VAL A 546 -5.89 8.18 -15.45
CA VAL A 546 -5.41 8.95 -14.30
C VAL A 546 -4.06 8.44 -13.86
N VAL A 547 -3.05 9.31 -13.92
CA VAL A 547 -1.75 9.01 -13.33
C VAL A 547 -1.83 9.20 -11.81
N THR A 548 -1.65 8.15 -11.03
CA THR A 548 -1.74 8.16 -9.56
C THR A 548 -0.36 8.25 -8.91
N SER A 549 -0.35 8.52 -7.59
CA SER A 549 0.88 8.60 -6.81
C SER A 549 1.67 7.29 -6.82
N GLY A 550 2.99 7.37 -7.06
CA GLY A 550 3.88 6.20 -7.08
C GLY A 550 4.16 5.60 -5.71
N VAL A 551 3.53 6.11 -4.64
CA VAL A 551 3.66 5.62 -3.26
C VAL A 551 3.17 4.18 -3.10
N ASN A 552 2.08 3.81 -3.78
CA ASN A 552 1.55 2.44 -3.77
C ASN A 552 2.46 1.47 -4.54
N GLY A 553 3.10 1.99 -5.59
CA GLY A 553 3.93 1.24 -6.54
C GLY A 553 3.24 0.98 -7.87
N GLY A 554 3.87 0.17 -8.73
CA GLY A 554 3.50 -0.07 -10.14
C GLY A 554 2.20 -0.86 -10.37
N THR A 555 1.18 -0.65 -9.56
CA THR A 555 -0.16 -1.22 -9.78
C THR A 555 -1.01 -0.24 -10.58
N GLY A 556 -1.63 -0.72 -11.65
CA GLY A 556 -2.76 -0.04 -12.25
C GLY A 556 -4.07 -0.70 -11.82
N ILE A 557 -5.15 0.07 -11.91
CA ILE A 557 -6.49 -0.41 -11.59
C ILE A 557 -7.46 0.18 -12.59
N GLN A 558 -8.22 -0.69 -13.25
CA GLN A 558 -9.42 -0.30 -13.97
C GLN A 558 -10.65 -0.41 -13.06
N ALA A 559 -11.41 0.68 -12.95
CA ALA A 559 -12.69 0.73 -12.27
C ALA A 559 -13.65 1.58 -13.10
N GLY A 560 -14.80 1.02 -13.52
CA GLY A 560 -15.77 1.72 -14.35
C GLY A 560 -15.14 2.38 -15.59
N ASN A 561 -15.39 3.68 -15.78
CA ASN A 561 -14.78 4.55 -16.80
C ASN A 561 -13.46 5.22 -16.39
N ILE A 562 -12.72 4.67 -15.42
CA ILE A 562 -11.40 5.17 -15.00
C ILE A 562 -10.36 4.05 -15.17
N SER A 563 -9.23 4.36 -15.79
CA SER A 563 -8.00 3.57 -15.72
C SER A 563 -6.94 4.34 -14.93
N CYS A 564 -6.55 3.83 -13.77
CA CYS A 564 -5.51 4.40 -12.92
C CYS A 564 -4.16 3.75 -13.24
N ILE A 565 -3.10 4.55 -13.34
CA ILE A 565 -1.72 4.09 -13.63
C ILE A 565 -0.75 4.83 -12.70
N SER A 566 0.16 4.13 -12.04
CA SER A 566 1.19 4.77 -11.21
C SER A 566 2.08 5.74 -12.03
N GLU A 567 2.49 6.86 -11.45
CA GLU A 567 3.44 7.83 -12.04
C GLU A 567 4.80 7.24 -12.43
N ASP A 568 5.09 6.01 -12.00
CA ASP A 568 6.23 5.23 -12.49
C ASP A 568 6.21 5.13 -14.04
N CYS A 569 5.02 5.16 -14.65
CA CYS A 569 4.79 5.22 -16.10
C CYS A 569 5.54 6.34 -16.84
N LEU A 570 5.91 7.41 -16.14
CA LEU A 570 6.51 8.59 -16.74
C LEU A 570 8.04 8.50 -16.90
N LYS A 571 8.72 7.52 -16.26
CA LYS A 571 10.17 7.63 -15.94
C LYS A 571 11.18 7.12 -16.94
N LYS A 572 10.82 6.17 -17.80
CA LYS A 572 11.80 5.58 -18.75
C LYS A 572 11.26 5.63 -20.15
N LYS A 573 11.99 6.26 -21.09
CA LYS A 573 11.74 6.00 -22.52
C LYS A 573 11.75 4.47 -22.66
N SER A 574 10.85 3.90 -23.45
CA SER A 574 11.05 2.54 -23.92
C SER A 574 12.49 2.46 -24.41
N ASN A 575 13.24 1.45 -23.99
CA ASN A 575 14.65 1.32 -24.36
C ASN A 575 14.72 0.96 -25.86
N VAL A 576 14.41 1.89 -26.75
CA VAL A 576 14.50 1.71 -28.20
C VAL A 576 15.97 1.47 -28.60
N ASP A 577 16.92 2.02 -27.84
CA ASP A 577 18.36 1.90 -28.09
C ASP A 577 19.05 0.73 -27.34
N SER A 578 18.30 -0.06 -26.54
CA SER A 578 18.85 -1.25 -25.88
C SER A 578 18.10 -2.48 -26.38
N SER A 579 18.80 -3.45 -26.95
CA SER A 579 18.25 -4.75 -27.37
C SER A 579 17.71 -5.61 -26.21
N GLN A 580 17.70 -5.09 -24.98
CA GLN A 580 17.18 -5.73 -23.79
C GLN A 580 15.93 -5.01 -23.28
N ALA A 581 14.77 -5.63 -23.50
CA ALA A 581 13.53 -5.26 -22.83
C ALA A 581 13.65 -5.54 -21.32
N SER A 582 13.25 -4.57 -20.47
CA SER A 582 13.19 -4.75 -19.02
C SER A 582 11.78 -5.17 -18.62
N SER A 583 11.65 -6.14 -17.70
CA SER A 583 10.36 -6.56 -17.10
C SER A 583 9.58 -5.45 -16.38
N SER A 584 10.14 -4.24 -16.29
CA SER A 584 9.61 -3.05 -15.63
C SER A 584 9.20 -1.94 -16.63
N ASP A 585 8.90 -2.29 -17.90
CA ASP A 585 8.44 -1.30 -18.89
C ASP A 585 7.08 -0.73 -18.49
N THR A 586 7.12 0.47 -17.93
CA THR A 586 5.96 1.12 -17.37
C THR A 586 4.99 1.62 -18.43
N PHE A 587 5.41 1.67 -19.71
CA PHE A 587 4.51 1.88 -20.83
C PHE A 587 3.67 0.63 -21.14
N ALA A 588 4.23 -0.57 -20.92
CA ALA A 588 3.47 -1.82 -21.06
C ALA A 588 2.37 -1.92 -20.02
N LEU A 589 2.66 -1.51 -18.77
CA LEU A 589 1.64 -1.40 -17.73
C LEU A 589 0.51 -0.43 -18.14
N MET A 590 0.85 0.76 -18.65
CA MET A 590 -0.15 1.71 -19.15
C MET A 590 -1.04 1.10 -20.25
N THR A 591 -0.45 0.40 -21.21
CA THR A 591 -1.20 -0.29 -22.26
C THR A 591 -2.10 -1.39 -21.70
N HIS A 592 -1.63 -2.14 -20.71
CA HIS A 592 -2.40 -3.18 -20.02
C HIS A 592 -3.67 -2.61 -19.35
N GLU A 593 -3.51 -1.54 -18.57
CA GLU A 593 -4.66 -0.90 -17.89
C GLU A 593 -5.66 -0.26 -18.83
N ILE A 594 -5.20 0.18 -20.01
CA ILE A 594 -6.10 0.67 -21.07
C ILE A 594 -6.81 -0.50 -21.75
N ALA A 595 -6.13 -1.63 -21.97
CA ALA A 595 -6.74 -2.82 -22.56
C ALA A 595 -7.90 -3.36 -21.71
N HIS A 596 -7.86 -3.16 -20.39
CA HIS A 596 -8.97 -3.50 -19.48
C HIS A 596 -10.29 -2.77 -19.78
N GLN A 597 -10.26 -1.64 -20.51
CA GLN A 597 -11.50 -0.99 -20.95
C GLN A 597 -12.29 -1.84 -21.96
N TRP A 598 -11.63 -2.73 -22.69
CA TRP A 598 -12.29 -3.78 -23.48
C TRP A 598 -12.45 -5.07 -22.67
N TRP A 599 -11.41 -5.50 -21.95
CA TRP A 599 -11.38 -6.78 -21.23
C TRP A 599 -11.61 -6.61 -19.72
N GLY A 600 -12.80 -6.98 -19.25
CA GLY A 600 -13.29 -6.77 -17.89
C GLY A 600 -14.22 -5.55 -17.79
N GLY A 601 -13.86 -4.43 -18.42
CA GLY A 601 -14.70 -3.23 -18.48
C GLY A 601 -15.85 -3.33 -19.48
N GLY A 602 -15.65 -4.03 -20.61
CA GLY A 602 -16.65 -4.21 -21.68
C GLY A 602 -17.07 -5.66 -21.90
N ILE A 603 -16.11 -6.57 -22.01
CA ILE A 603 -16.30 -8.02 -22.18
C ILE A 603 -15.82 -8.73 -20.92
N ASP A 604 -16.66 -9.54 -20.29
CA ASP A 604 -16.25 -10.41 -19.18
C ASP A 604 -15.70 -11.74 -19.72
N ALA A 605 -14.38 -11.86 -19.81
CA ALA A 605 -13.68 -13.11 -20.08
C ALA A 605 -13.38 -13.83 -18.76
N SER A 606 -14.36 -14.55 -18.23
CA SER A 606 -14.18 -15.38 -17.04
C SER A 606 -14.88 -16.74 -17.17
N ASN A 607 -14.25 -17.77 -16.58
CA ASN A 607 -14.81 -19.12 -16.50
C ASN A 607 -15.67 -19.33 -15.23
N GLU A 608 -15.99 -18.26 -14.50
CA GLU A 608 -16.76 -18.35 -13.25
C GLU A 608 -18.13 -19.02 -13.48
N ASN A 609 -18.41 -20.07 -12.71
CA ASN A 609 -19.64 -20.86 -12.78
C ASN A 609 -19.88 -21.61 -14.11
N SER A 610 -18.87 -21.74 -14.98
CA SER A 610 -19.04 -22.58 -16.19
C SER A 610 -19.23 -24.06 -15.82
N HIS A 611 -20.25 -24.67 -16.41
CA HIS A 611 -20.51 -26.11 -16.27
C HIS A 611 -19.71 -26.96 -17.25
N ASN A 612 -19.11 -26.33 -18.28
CA ASN A 612 -18.32 -27.00 -19.30
C ASN A 612 -17.01 -27.55 -18.72
N GLN A 613 -16.71 -28.82 -19.02
CA GLN A 613 -15.48 -29.47 -18.56
C GLN A 613 -14.21 -28.84 -19.16
N ILE A 614 -14.30 -28.25 -20.36
CA ILE A 614 -13.19 -27.51 -20.98
C ILE A 614 -12.84 -26.32 -20.09
N ASP A 615 -13.82 -25.47 -19.78
CA ASP A 615 -13.61 -24.25 -19.01
C ASP A 615 -13.12 -24.52 -17.58
N LYS A 616 -13.61 -25.61 -16.95
CA LYS A 616 -13.15 -26.05 -15.63
C LYS A 616 -11.66 -26.39 -15.57
N ASN A 617 -11.07 -26.79 -16.69
CA ASN A 617 -9.66 -27.14 -16.79
C ASN A 617 -8.76 -25.94 -17.16
N HIS A 618 -9.36 -24.78 -17.43
CA HIS A 618 -8.66 -23.56 -17.83
C HIS A 618 -8.91 -22.44 -16.82
N ASP A 619 -8.43 -22.62 -15.58
CA ASP A 619 -8.60 -21.65 -14.51
C ASP A 619 -7.67 -20.43 -14.64
N GLU A 620 -6.74 -20.46 -15.59
CA GLU A 620 -5.95 -19.31 -16.02
C GLU A 620 -6.73 -18.31 -16.91
N TRP A 621 -7.84 -18.75 -17.51
CA TRP A 621 -8.63 -17.93 -18.45
C TRP A 621 -9.27 -16.74 -17.72
N SER A 622 -8.93 -15.53 -18.15
CA SER A 622 -9.26 -14.31 -17.44
C SER A 622 -9.17 -13.06 -18.31
N ASN A 623 -9.80 -11.97 -17.84
CA ASN A 623 -9.63 -10.62 -18.41
C ASN A 623 -8.15 -10.19 -18.45
N GLU A 624 -7.37 -10.57 -17.44
CA GLU A 624 -5.93 -10.30 -17.37
C GLU A 624 -5.15 -10.97 -18.51
N ALA A 625 -5.51 -12.21 -18.87
CA ALA A 625 -4.87 -12.91 -19.98
C ALA A 625 -5.02 -12.16 -21.30
N PHE A 626 -6.20 -11.58 -21.55
CA PHE A 626 -6.44 -10.76 -22.74
C PHE A 626 -5.81 -9.38 -22.65
N ALA A 627 -5.77 -8.75 -21.49
CA ALA A 627 -5.11 -7.46 -21.31
C ALA A 627 -3.58 -7.56 -21.53
N GLU A 628 -2.94 -8.59 -20.96
CA GLU A 628 -1.52 -8.92 -21.20
C GLU A 628 -1.25 -9.22 -22.68
N PHE A 629 -2.10 -10.03 -23.31
CA PHE A 629 -1.93 -10.36 -24.73
C PHE A 629 -2.21 -9.17 -25.67
N SER A 630 -3.18 -8.32 -25.34
CA SER A 630 -3.44 -7.06 -26.07
C SER A 630 -2.26 -6.11 -25.98
N THR A 631 -1.59 -6.07 -24.82
CA THR A 631 -0.34 -5.33 -24.64
C THR A 631 0.75 -5.87 -25.57
N TYR A 632 0.92 -7.19 -25.67
CA TYR A 632 1.83 -7.80 -26.64
C TYR A 632 1.51 -7.38 -28.08
N LEU A 633 0.24 -7.41 -28.50
CA LEU A 633 -0.17 -7.03 -29.86
C LEU A 633 0.18 -5.57 -30.16
N PHE A 634 -0.10 -4.65 -29.24
CA PHE A 634 0.24 -3.24 -29.41
C PHE A 634 1.75 -3.02 -29.51
N PHE A 635 2.52 -3.63 -28.60
CA PHE A 635 3.98 -3.51 -28.61
C PHE A 635 4.62 -4.15 -29.83
N LYS A 636 4.08 -5.29 -30.30
CA LYS A 636 4.49 -5.92 -31.55
C LYS A 636 4.28 -4.98 -32.74
N ASN A 637 3.13 -4.31 -32.80
CA ASN A 637 2.82 -3.35 -33.86
C ASN A 637 3.72 -2.11 -33.80
N LYS A 638 3.96 -1.57 -32.60
CA LYS A 638 4.67 -0.30 -32.41
C LYS A 638 6.19 -0.42 -32.42
N PHE A 639 6.74 -1.47 -31.82
CA PHE A 639 8.19 -1.66 -31.61
C PHE A 639 8.75 -2.91 -32.28
N GLY A 640 7.92 -3.71 -32.93
CA GLY A 640 8.32 -4.94 -33.60
C GLY A 640 8.22 -6.18 -32.72
N LYS A 641 8.22 -7.33 -33.40
CA LYS A 641 8.00 -8.65 -32.79
C LYS A 641 9.06 -9.01 -31.74
N ASP A 642 10.33 -8.79 -32.06
CA ASP A 642 11.43 -9.19 -31.18
C ASP A 642 11.41 -8.42 -29.85
N TYR A 643 11.05 -7.14 -29.88
CA TYR A 643 10.87 -6.33 -28.67
C TYR A 643 9.75 -6.91 -27.80
N ALA A 644 8.56 -7.15 -28.39
CA ALA A 644 7.41 -7.66 -27.67
C ALA A 644 7.62 -9.08 -27.12
N GLU A 645 8.30 -9.95 -27.87
CA GLU A 645 8.60 -11.32 -27.41
C GLU A 645 9.63 -11.33 -26.27
N ASN A 646 10.66 -10.49 -26.35
CA ASN A 646 11.65 -10.37 -25.27
C ASN A 646 11.05 -9.76 -24.00
N LEU A 647 10.13 -8.80 -24.14
CA LEU A 647 9.49 -8.13 -23.01
C LEU A 647 8.48 -9.03 -22.28
N LEU A 648 7.56 -9.64 -23.03
CA LEU A 648 6.36 -10.29 -22.46
C LEU A 648 6.40 -11.81 -22.61
N LEU A 649 6.58 -12.31 -23.84
CA LEU A 649 6.49 -13.75 -24.12
C LEU A 649 7.54 -14.57 -23.35
N LYS A 650 8.76 -14.04 -23.23
CA LYS A 650 9.83 -14.67 -22.42
C LYS A 650 9.39 -14.83 -20.96
N LYS A 651 8.87 -13.76 -20.35
CA LYS A 651 8.37 -13.75 -18.96
C LYS A 651 7.24 -14.75 -18.77
N TRP A 652 6.27 -14.79 -19.69
CA TRP A 652 5.16 -15.75 -19.61
C TRP A 652 5.64 -17.21 -19.69
N LYS A 653 6.60 -17.51 -20.58
CA LYS A 653 7.19 -18.85 -20.68
C LYS A 653 7.97 -19.23 -19.43
N GLU A 654 8.76 -18.32 -18.88
CA GLU A 654 9.51 -18.54 -17.63
C GLU A 654 8.55 -18.80 -16.46
N GLY A 655 7.53 -17.95 -16.29
CA GLY A 655 6.51 -18.12 -15.24
C GLY A 655 5.70 -19.40 -15.40
N ALA A 656 5.31 -19.78 -16.62
CA ALA A 656 4.62 -21.05 -16.87
C ALA A 656 5.53 -22.27 -16.57
N ASN A 657 6.83 -22.18 -16.87
CA ASN A 657 7.80 -23.23 -16.54
C ASN A 657 8.03 -23.33 -15.01
N GLU A 658 8.05 -22.22 -14.29
CA GLU A 658 8.12 -22.21 -12.83
C GLU A 658 6.86 -22.80 -12.19
N LEU A 659 5.69 -22.41 -12.71
CA LEU A 659 4.39 -22.95 -12.32
C LEU A 659 4.38 -24.48 -12.52
N ASN A 660 4.74 -24.97 -13.69
CA ASN A 660 4.84 -26.42 -13.98
C ASN A 660 5.82 -27.17 -13.07
N ARG A 661 6.90 -26.52 -12.61
CA ARG A 661 7.87 -27.11 -11.68
C ARG A 661 7.44 -27.00 -10.21
N ASN A 662 6.41 -26.21 -9.90
CA ASN A 662 6.01 -25.94 -8.53
C ASN A 662 5.53 -27.20 -7.81
N PHE A 663 6.04 -27.41 -6.59
CA PHE A 663 5.73 -28.60 -5.78
C PHE A 663 4.23 -28.74 -5.49
N TYR A 664 3.56 -27.66 -5.08
CA TYR A 664 2.15 -27.72 -4.64
C TYR A 664 1.17 -27.83 -5.80
N GLN A 665 1.55 -27.39 -7.00
CA GLN A 665 0.75 -27.65 -8.19
C GLN A 665 0.83 -29.11 -8.64
N ARG A 666 2.02 -29.70 -8.56
CA ARG A 666 2.24 -31.11 -8.92
C ARG A 666 1.69 -32.09 -7.89
N ASN A 667 1.56 -31.65 -6.63
CA ASN A 667 1.13 -32.47 -5.51
C ASN A 667 0.04 -31.71 -4.69
N PRO A 668 -1.14 -31.44 -5.28
CA PRO A 668 -2.19 -30.62 -4.67
C PRO A 668 -2.70 -31.16 -3.33
N GLU A 669 -2.58 -32.46 -3.07
CA GLU A 669 -2.92 -33.11 -1.81
C GLU A 669 -2.13 -32.55 -0.61
N TYR A 670 -0.95 -31.99 -0.83
CA TYR A 670 -0.15 -31.34 0.21
C TYR A 670 -0.66 -29.95 0.59
N MET A 671 -1.49 -29.30 -0.25
CA MET A 671 -2.10 -28.00 0.09
C MET A 671 -3.00 -28.09 1.33
N ASN A 672 -3.63 -29.24 1.57
CA ASN A 672 -4.49 -29.45 2.74
C ASN A 672 -3.70 -29.75 4.02
N LYS A 673 -2.41 -30.04 3.91
CA LYS A 673 -1.50 -30.23 5.06
C LYS A 673 -0.90 -28.91 5.56
N LEU A 674 -1.04 -27.83 4.78
CA LEU A 674 -0.53 -26.51 5.15
C LEU A 674 -1.44 -25.81 6.18
N PRO A 675 -0.87 -25.12 7.18
CA PRO A 675 -1.61 -24.16 7.99
C PRO A 675 -2.19 -23.03 7.11
N MET A 676 -3.21 -22.34 7.61
CA MET A 676 -3.99 -21.34 6.87
C MET A 676 -3.12 -20.29 6.14
N ILE A 677 -2.13 -19.68 6.82
CA ILE A 677 -1.32 -18.58 6.28
C ILE A 677 -0.37 -19.05 5.17
N PRO A 678 0.46 -20.11 5.37
CA PRO A 678 1.23 -20.69 4.27
C PRO A 678 0.37 -21.16 3.11
N LYS A 679 -0.77 -21.81 3.38
CA LYS A 679 -1.71 -22.27 2.34
C LYS A 679 -2.17 -21.10 1.48
N TYR A 680 -2.61 -20.01 2.12
CA TYR A 680 -3.03 -18.79 1.45
C TYR A 680 -1.92 -18.18 0.59
N SER A 681 -0.70 -18.08 1.11
CA SER A 681 0.45 -17.49 0.39
C SER A 681 0.80 -18.30 -0.86
N VAL A 682 0.82 -19.63 -0.74
CA VAL A 682 1.04 -20.54 -1.88
C VAL A 682 -0.11 -20.42 -2.89
N SER A 683 -1.36 -20.39 -2.42
CA SER A 683 -2.52 -20.21 -3.31
C SER A 683 -2.47 -18.91 -4.11
N LEU A 684 -2.06 -17.79 -3.49
CA LEU A 684 -1.88 -16.52 -4.19
C LEU A 684 -0.79 -16.60 -5.26
N PHE A 685 0.37 -17.19 -4.93
CA PHE A 685 1.46 -17.36 -5.89
C PHE A 685 1.02 -18.19 -7.10
N LEU A 686 0.39 -19.36 -6.85
CA LEU A 686 -0.10 -20.23 -7.91
C LEU A 686 -1.14 -19.52 -8.79
N ARG A 687 -2.08 -18.79 -8.18
CA ARG A 687 -3.09 -18.02 -8.90
C ARG A 687 -2.45 -16.91 -9.75
N GLY A 688 -1.51 -16.15 -9.19
CA GLY A 688 -0.80 -15.08 -9.90
C GLY A 688 -0.07 -15.61 -11.13
N SER A 689 0.72 -16.68 -10.97
CA SER A 689 1.45 -17.29 -12.09
C SER A 689 0.53 -17.93 -13.14
N LYS A 690 -0.61 -18.51 -12.73
CA LYS A 690 -1.62 -18.97 -13.69
C LYS A 690 -2.16 -17.80 -14.54
N ILE A 691 -2.64 -16.76 -13.88
CA ILE A 691 -3.31 -15.64 -14.54
C ILE A 691 -2.35 -14.84 -15.44
N TYR A 692 -1.17 -14.46 -14.93
CA TYR A 692 -0.26 -13.53 -15.61
C TYR A 692 0.85 -14.21 -16.44
N ALA A 693 1.00 -15.54 -16.36
CA ALA A 693 1.97 -16.27 -17.19
C ALA A 693 1.28 -17.30 -18.07
N LEU A 694 0.53 -18.24 -17.50
CA LEU A 694 -0.13 -19.29 -18.29
C LEU A 694 -1.29 -18.73 -19.15
N GLY A 695 -2.12 -17.87 -18.58
CA GLY A 695 -3.26 -17.22 -19.26
C GLY A 695 -2.90 -16.55 -20.58
N PRO A 696 -2.04 -15.52 -20.59
CA PRO A 696 -1.65 -14.86 -21.84
C PRO A 696 -0.92 -15.80 -22.82
N LEU A 697 -0.17 -16.79 -22.31
CA LEU A 697 0.46 -17.81 -23.15
C LEU A 697 -0.59 -18.71 -23.85
N THR A 698 -1.70 -19.04 -23.17
CA THR A 698 -2.83 -19.78 -23.76
C THR A 698 -3.46 -18.98 -24.91
N VAL A 699 -3.70 -17.67 -24.72
CA VAL A 699 -4.21 -16.79 -25.79
C VAL A 699 -3.21 -16.68 -26.94
N TYR A 700 -1.93 -16.48 -26.64
CA TYR A 700 -0.85 -16.42 -27.63
C TYR A 700 -0.76 -17.70 -28.47
N ASN A 701 -0.95 -18.88 -27.86
CA ASN A 701 -0.90 -20.15 -28.58
C ASN A 701 -2.05 -20.28 -29.60
N VAL A 702 -3.26 -19.84 -29.23
CA VAL A 702 -4.39 -19.79 -30.16
C VAL A 702 -4.10 -18.81 -31.30
N TYR A 703 -3.63 -17.61 -30.98
CA TYR A 703 -3.21 -16.61 -31.98
C TYR A 703 -2.17 -17.18 -32.95
N LYS A 704 -1.14 -17.87 -32.45
CA LYS A 704 -0.10 -18.50 -33.28
C LYS A 704 -0.65 -19.61 -34.17
N GLN A 705 -1.66 -20.35 -33.71
CA GLN A 705 -2.28 -21.43 -34.46
C GLN A 705 -3.14 -20.94 -35.62
N ILE A 706 -3.93 -19.88 -35.40
CA ILE A 706 -4.90 -19.40 -36.40
C ILE A 706 -4.35 -18.29 -37.28
N GLY A 707 -3.27 -17.62 -36.86
CA GLY A 707 -2.69 -16.47 -37.57
C GLY A 707 -3.34 -15.14 -37.20
N GLU A 708 -2.65 -14.04 -37.50
CA GLU A 708 -3.02 -12.70 -37.06
C GLU A 708 -4.36 -12.21 -37.62
N ASP A 709 -4.57 -12.34 -38.93
CA ASP A 709 -5.78 -11.85 -39.58
C ASP A 709 -7.02 -12.58 -39.06
N ASN A 710 -6.93 -13.90 -38.92
CA ASN A 710 -8.00 -14.71 -38.35
C ASN A 710 -8.27 -14.35 -36.89
N TYR A 711 -7.23 -14.10 -36.10
CA TYR A 711 -7.40 -13.65 -34.72
C TYR A 711 -8.17 -12.32 -34.65
N PHE A 712 -7.75 -11.30 -35.40
CA PHE A 712 -8.47 -10.01 -35.38
C PHE A 712 -9.89 -10.12 -35.92
N ASN A 713 -10.14 -10.96 -36.92
CA ASN A 713 -11.49 -11.25 -37.39
C ASN A 713 -12.35 -11.89 -36.30
N SER A 714 -11.81 -12.87 -35.57
CA SER A 714 -12.50 -13.48 -34.41
C SER A 714 -12.74 -12.47 -33.29
N ILE A 715 -11.80 -11.56 -33.00
CA ILE A 715 -12.02 -10.51 -31.99
C ILE A 715 -13.14 -9.57 -32.39
N LYS A 716 -13.27 -9.20 -33.67
CA LYS A 716 -14.42 -8.38 -34.14
C LYS A 716 -15.76 -9.10 -33.95
N VAL A 717 -15.80 -10.42 -34.16
CA VAL A 717 -17.00 -11.23 -33.88
C VAL A 717 -17.30 -11.23 -32.39
N ILE A 718 -16.29 -11.49 -31.55
CA ILE A 718 -16.41 -11.46 -30.08
C ILE A 718 -16.89 -10.08 -29.61
N TYR A 719 -16.32 -9.00 -30.12
CA TYR A 719 -16.73 -7.64 -29.76
C TYR A 719 -18.22 -7.43 -30.05
N LYS A 720 -18.68 -7.77 -31.25
CA LYS A 720 -20.10 -7.63 -31.63
C LYS A 720 -21.04 -8.47 -30.75
N GLU A 721 -20.59 -9.64 -30.32
CA GLU A 721 -21.41 -10.60 -29.60
C GLU A 721 -21.42 -10.41 -28.07
N TYR A 722 -20.34 -9.91 -27.49
CA TYR A 722 -20.12 -9.93 -26.03
C TYR A 722 -19.94 -8.54 -25.41
N TYR A 723 -19.54 -7.52 -26.18
CA TYR A 723 -19.28 -6.20 -25.60
C TYR A 723 -20.55 -5.57 -25.01
N ASP A 724 -20.45 -5.11 -23.75
CA ASP A 724 -21.55 -4.56 -22.93
C ASP A 724 -22.73 -5.53 -22.70
N LYS A 725 -22.53 -6.83 -22.93
CA LYS A 725 -23.52 -7.88 -22.63
C LYS A 725 -23.28 -8.44 -21.23
N LYS A 726 -23.84 -7.78 -20.21
CA LYS A 726 -23.64 -8.14 -18.78
C LYS A 726 -23.99 -9.59 -18.43
N ASP A 727 -24.94 -10.18 -19.14
CA ASP A 727 -25.37 -11.57 -18.92
C ASP A 727 -24.59 -12.60 -19.76
N LYS A 728 -23.67 -12.15 -20.64
CA LYS A 728 -22.89 -13.01 -21.52
C LYS A 728 -21.41 -12.89 -21.19
N LYS A 729 -20.81 -14.02 -20.81
CA LYS A 729 -19.37 -14.12 -20.51
C LYS A 729 -18.67 -14.85 -21.64
N LEU A 730 -17.46 -14.44 -21.99
CA LEU A 730 -16.63 -15.14 -22.98
C LEU A 730 -15.87 -16.27 -22.30
N SER A 731 -16.40 -17.48 -22.39
CA SER A 731 -15.73 -18.68 -21.88
C SER A 731 -14.58 -19.13 -22.79
N PHE A 732 -13.63 -19.90 -22.27
CA PHE A 732 -12.54 -20.42 -23.09
C PHE A 732 -13.06 -21.31 -24.23
N SER A 733 -14.06 -22.14 -23.96
CA SER A 733 -14.67 -23.00 -24.98
C SER A 733 -15.38 -22.20 -26.09
N GLU A 734 -16.05 -21.11 -25.74
CA GLU A 734 -16.69 -20.23 -26.72
C GLU A 734 -15.65 -19.50 -27.56
N PHE A 735 -14.57 -19.04 -26.93
CA PHE A 735 -13.43 -18.45 -27.64
C PHE A 735 -12.86 -19.43 -28.67
N LEU A 736 -12.60 -20.68 -28.31
CA LEU A 736 -12.13 -21.71 -29.25
C LEU A 736 -13.12 -21.97 -30.39
N ASN A 737 -14.43 -21.97 -30.09
CA ASN A 737 -15.47 -22.14 -31.10
C ASN A 737 -15.47 -20.99 -32.12
N ILE A 738 -15.33 -19.75 -31.65
CA ILE A 738 -15.30 -18.56 -32.51
C ILE A 738 -14.00 -18.50 -33.32
N THR A 739 -12.87 -18.91 -32.74
CA THR A 739 -11.58 -18.90 -33.45
C THR A 739 -11.35 -20.10 -34.36
N GLY A 740 -12.14 -21.17 -34.20
CA GLY A 740 -11.92 -22.44 -34.91
C GLY A 740 -10.61 -23.14 -34.54
N ALA A 741 -10.00 -22.77 -33.41
CA ALA A 741 -8.72 -23.31 -32.99
C ALA A 741 -8.88 -24.75 -32.49
N LYS A 742 -8.09 -25.69 -33.06
CA LYS A 742 -8.10 -27.10 -32.65
C LYS A 742 -7.27 -27.31 -31.40
N ARG A 743 -7.82 -28.06 -30.44
CA ARG A 743 -7.11 -28.50 -29.23
C ARG A 743 -5.85 -29.29 -29.61
N ARG A 744 -4.71 -28.96 -29.01
CA ARG A 744 -3.52 -29.82 -28.99
C ARG A 744 -3.40 -30.49 -27.63
#